data_AF-A0A7S3CJV0-F1
#
_entry.id   AF-A0A7S3CJV0-F1
#
_cell.length_a   1.000
_cell.length_b   1.000
_cell.length_c   1.000
_cell.angle_alpha   90.00
_cell.angle_beta   90.00
_cell.angle_gamma   90.00
#
_symmetry.space_group_name_H-M   'P 1'
#
loop_
_entity.id
_entity.type
_entity.pdbx_description
1 polymer ?
#
loop_
_entity_poly.entity_id
_entity_poly.type
_entity_poly.pdbx_seq_one_letter_code
_entity_poly.pdbx_strand_id
1 'polypeptide(L)'
;MNAQRLQVEAQQKFIQTISPDGDMQRVAIMDTDPGNFKAFAKKVMAVQHNNIATLEDCRFEIEKIFEENFLAERDFLDVLLSKLNNKLRPSNQLSFQANKKPKQLQDHNQFLFDDQDQRPMELEAAQNQRRNQQWAAGLEEEEKKGESKAEEEEYVSYFEKCKIVGRIGPKITKLDPKSAHGEAIYQANDQLDIEAKGKFVSIRANTGVFKGRFYYEVLLKTSGLMQIGFSTLQTPFSSQKGVGVGDESTSYAYDGFRVKKWNGENLAYGEAWSVGDVIGVLIDFNVQHIQFFRNEKSLGIAFTNIKTGPNCVYFPAISLERGQRAVFNFGALPMRITKLEGYMFFQEPDAEVQKSTAVCGRIIDSIKEYLIAFWEFPKIPIDERLALGSVLIEYLFPLVLDDYLMLDQFWPFMHQVVMIGKPEFKNLILDLIEMHLSSDQLRVFVQKFMRLSILKCQSMSILVNHMGKPASRRPFDLLNFQLILEMVSREEYMYAWIFHDSFFEDLENLFELHMPSQTDWDHYFDPPFHEYVPGSQDKIRRSTKNYFKTQKAFNFHQKYWLKLTSLLMERKKLCISTTDQKKAPFDRFRDFLHYIACKNTHLSRQNQAENPNQEVPFQAGLNNTCMLTNLFACSMKFMEHVVTKPVSCFPFHCLFMRDGFDFDDSLKRMDRIGGSFTHLENELRNNLQAFKGLKLTEEEKEQFLFAKDMLIIFVNGMLPELEKYTLALDQMYLYHRKLLDLTHKGRIEKSSEICNDMCKIVRTQLSRWRFVFQ
;
A
#
# COMPACT_ATOMS: atom_id res chain seq x y z
N MET A 1 -15.28 22.56 -5.11
CA MET A 1 -14.49 23.70 -4.55
C MET A 1 -14.96 24.15 -3.17
N ASN A 2 -16.24 24.51 -2.97
CA ASN A 2 -16.73 24.90 -1.62
C ASN A 2 -16.63 23.75 -0.61
N ALA A 3 -16.89 22.50 -1.00
CA ALA A 3 -16.78 21.34 -0.12
C ALA A 3 -15.36 21.09 0.42
N GLN A 4 -14.32 21.12 -0.43
CA GLN A 4 -12.93 20.91 0.00
C GLN A 4 -12.39 22.05 0.88
N ARG A 5 -12.78 23.30 0.62
CA ARG A 5 -12.39 24.45 1.46
C ARG A 5 -13.08 24.41 2.82
N LEU A 6 -14.37 24.07 2.85
CA LEU A 6 -15.12 23.77 4.07
C LEU A 6 -14.54 22.58 4.83
N GLN A 7 -14.08 21.54 4.12
CA GLN A 7 -13.43 20.37 4.72
C GLN A 7 -12.10 20.75 5.37
N VAL A 8 -11.26 21.59 4.72
CA VAL A 8 -10.00 22.08 5.32
C VAL A 8 -10.25 23.02 6.52
N GLU A 9 -11.28 23.86 6.46
CA GLU A 9 -11.67 24.72 7.59
C GLU A 9 -12.26 23.90 8.76
N ALA A 10 -13.08 22.88 8.48
CA ALA A 10 -13.58 21.93 9.48
C ALA A 10 -12.43 21.09 10.09
N GLN A 11 -11.45 20.69 9.27
CA GLN A 11 -10.22 20.01 9.70
C GLN A 11 -9.40 20.87 10.67
N GLN A 12 -9.21 22.15 10.34
CA GLN A 12 -8.51 23.09 11.22
C GLN A 12 -9.28 23.33 12.52
N LYS A 13 -10.62 23.43 12.47
CA LYS A 13 -11.47 23.55 13.66
C LYS A 13 -11.42 22.34 14.58
N PHE A 14 -11.47 21.12 14.05
CA PHE A 14 -11.35 19.89 14.85
C PHE A 14 -10.00 19.81 15.58
N ILE A 15 -8.89 20.08 14.89
CA ILE A 15 -7.54 20.10 15.50
C ILE A 15 -7.42 21.23 16.55
N GLN A 16 -7.98 22.42 16.28
CA GLN A 16 -7.96 23.55 17.21
C GLN A 16 -8.80 23.31 18.47
N THR A 17 -9.91 22.58 18.36
CA THR A 17 -10.81 22.24 19.48
C THR A 17 -10.13 21.32 20.51
N ILE A 18 -9.14 20.53 20.07
CA ILE A 18 -8.48 19.48 20.87
C ILE A 18 -7.02 19.86 21.23
N SER A 19 -6.60 21.10 20.96
CA SER A 19 -5.21 21.63 21.08
C SER A 19 -4.35 21.01 22.20
N PRO A 20 -3.04 20.76 21.96
CA PRO A 20 -2.11 20.15 22.93
C PRO A 20 -2.02 20.86 24.29
N ASP A 21 -2.24 22.18 24.31
CA ASP A 21 -2.19 23.02 25.52
C ASP A 21 -3.54 23.11 26.25
N GLY A 22 -4.59 22.46 25.73
CA GLY A 22 -5.90 22.40 26.37
C GLY A 22 -5.90 21.38 27.50
N ASP A 23 -5.69 21.87 28.73
CA ASP A 23 -5.90 21.11 29.96
C ASP A 23 -7.23 20.35 29.91
N MET A 24 -7.18 19.02 29.77
CA MET A 24 -8.31 18.12 30.06
C MET A 24 -8.76 18.19 31.54
N GLN A 25 -8.14 19.05 32.36
CA GLN A 25 -8.49 19.29 33.75
C GLN A 25 -9.79 20.10 33.97
N ARG A 26 -10.48 20.55 32.91
CA ARG A 26 -11.78 21.26 33.03
C ARG A 26 -13.01 20.44 32.64
N VAL A 27 -12.98 19.11 32.78
CA VAL A 27 -14.22 18.33 32.83
C VAL A 27 -14.73 18.37 34.27
N ALA A 28 -15.52 19.40 34.56
CA ALA A 28 -16.18 19.55 35.85
C ALA A 28 -17.04 18.32 36.15
N ILE A 29 -16.72 17.65 37.25
CA ILE A 29 -17.49 16.56 37.85
C ILE A 29 -18.88 17.13 38.19
N MET A 30 -19.91 16.75 37.43
CA MET A 30 -21.30 17.01 37.79
C MET A 30 -22.02 15.72 38.22
N ASP A 31 -22.74 15.85 39.33
CA ASP A 31 -23.46 14.85 40.12
C ASP A 31 -24.58 14.15 39.33
N THR A 32 -24.56 12.81 39.23
CA THR A 32 -25.52 11.83 39.84
C THR A 32 -26.96 11.93 39.31
N ASP A 33 -27.24 11.32 38.14
CA ASP A 33 -28.61 10.93 37.73
C ASP A 33 -28.59 9.87 36.59
N PRO A 34 -29.52 8.89 36.53
CA PRO A 34 -29.84 8.08 35.34
C PRO A 34 -30.06 8.85 34.02
N GLY A 35 -30.21 10.18 34.05
CA GLY A 35 -30.25 11.05 32.86
C GLY A 35 -28.94 11.15 32.07
N ASN A 36 -27.81 10.64 32.58
CA ASN A 36 -26.50 10.76 31.93
C ASN A 36 -26.40 10.03 30.58
N PHE A 37 -26.96 8.82 30.47
CA PHE A 37 -26.94 8.07 29.21
C PHE A 37 -27.78 8.75 28.13
N LYS A 38 -28.98 9.22 28.50
CA LYS A 38 -29.86 10.02 27.64
C LYS A 38 -29.23 11.36 27.22
N ALA A 39 -28.53 12.03 28.13
CA ALA A 39 -27.81 13.27 27.84
C ALA A 39 -26.62 13.03 26.89
N PHE A 40 -25.87 11.94 27.09
CA PHE A 40 -24.81 11.51 26.17
C PHE A 40 -25.36 11.25 24.77
N ALA A 41 -26.39 10.41 24.66
CA ALA A 41 -27.04 10.10 23.38
C ALA A 41 -27.56 11.34 22.66
N LYS A 42 -28.26 12.23 23.38
CA LYS A 42 -28.75 13.51 22.83
C LYS A 42 -27.62 14.42 22.34
N LYS A 43 -26.50 14.46 23.06
CA LYS A 43 -25.35 15.32 22.71
C LYS A 43 -24.61 14.80 21.48
N VAL A 44 -24.42 13.49 21.38
CA VAL A 44 -23.58 12.88 20.35
C VAL A 44 -24.34 12.59 19.06
N MET A 45 -25.61 12.21 19.19
CA MET A 45 -26.42 11.73 18.05
C MET A 45 -27.55 12.71 17.68
N ALA A 46 -27.58 13.90 18.30
CA ALA A 46 -28.64 14.89 18.14
C ALA A 46 -30.07 14.36 18.36
N VAL A 47 -30.24 13.24 19.09
CA VAL A 47 -31.54 12.59 19.32
C VAL A 47 -32.40 13.47 20.24
N GLN A 48 -33.55 13.94 19.76
CA GLN A 48 -34.45 14.78 20.56
C GLN A 48 -35.45 13.99 21.43
N HIS A 49 -35.47 12.66 21.35
CA HIS A 49 -36.50 11.83 21.97
C HIS A 49 -36.33 11.61 23.48
N ASN A 50 -37.46 11.63 24.20
CA ASN A 50 -37.49 11.60 25.66
C ASN A 50 -37.52 10.19 26.30
N ASN A 51 -37.58 9.12 25.50
CA ASN A 51 -37.83 7.75 25.97
C ASN A 51 -36.64 6.79 25.77
N ILE A 52 -35.40 7.27 25.94
CA ILE A 52 -34.20 6.43 25.90
C ILE A 52 -33.86 6.00 27.33
N ALA A 53 -34.04 4.71 27.66
CA ALA A 53 -33.74 4.16 28.98
C ALA A 53 -32.64 3.09 28.95
N THR A 54 -32.46 2.40 27.82
CA THR A 54 -31.51 1.30 27.64
C THR A 54 -30.56 1.53 26.46
N LEU A 55 -29.49 0.73 26.39
CA LEU A 55 -28.59 0.68 25.22
C LEU A 55 -29.35 0.32 23.94
N GLU A 56 -30.32 -0.61 24.04
CA GLU A 56 -31.16 -1.06 22.92
C GLU A 56 -32.06 0.06 22.41
N ASP A 57 -32.69 0.84 23.31
CA ASP A 57 -33.49 2.02 22.91
C ASP A 57 -32.64 3.06 22.19
N CYS A 58 -31.40 3.26 22.67
CA CYS A 58 -30.42 4.15 22.06
C CYS A 58 -30.03 3.69 20.67
N ARG A 59 -29.70 2.41 20.53
CA ARG A 59 -29.35 1.79 19.26
C ARG A 59 -30.51 1.91 18.28
N PHE A 60 -31.72 1.58 18.70
CA PHE A 60 -32.93 1.69 17.89
C PHE A 60 -33.18 3.13 17.43
N GLU A 61 -33.05 4.13 18.31
CA GLU A 61 -33.22 5.53 17.91
C GLU A 61 -32.06 6.04 17.03
N ILE A 62 -30.84 5.52 17.18
CA ILE A 62 -29.73 5.81 16.26
C ILE A 62 -30.05 5.22 14.89
N GLU A 63 -30.42 3.95 14.83
CA GLU A 63 -30.83 3.27 13.61
C GLU A 63 -31.96 4.07 12.97
N LYS A 64 -32.99 4.47 13.72
CA LYS A 64 -34.10 5.29 13.24
C LYS A 64 -33.71 6.69 12.77
N ILE A 65 -32.84 7.41 13.47
CA ILE A 65 -32.33 8.72 13.01
C ILE A 65 -31.50 8.56 11.74
N PHE A 66 -30.72 7.48 11.66
CA PHE A 66 -30.02 7.15 10.44
C PHE A 66 -31.00 6.78 9.33
N GLU A 67 -32.04 6.02 9.62
CA GLU A 67 -33.11 5.68 8.69
C GLU A 67 -33.86 6.93 8.21
N GLU A 68 -34.23 7.86 9.08
CA GLU A 68 -34.97 9.07 8.72
C GLU A 68 -34.10 10.07 7.93
N ASN A 69 -32.82 10.21 8.29
CA ASN A 69 -31.91 11.17 7.63
C ASN A 69 -31.20 10.60 6.39
N PHE A 70 -31.16 9.28 6.25
CA PHE A 70 -30.42 8.56 5.22
C PHE A 70 -31.24 7.41 4.60
N LEU A 71 -32.57 7.54 4.51
CA LEU A 71 -33.50 6.49 4.05
C LEU A 71 -33.12 5.94 2.65
N ALA A 72 -32.77 6.83 1.73
CA ALA A 72 -32.37 6.47 0.38
C ALA A 72 -30.98 5.81 0.32
N GLU A 73 -30.09 6.19 1.24
CA GLU A 73 -28.77 5.61 1.41
C GLU A 73 -28.82 4.26 2.14
N ARG A 74 -29.81 4.02 3.02
CA ARG A 74 -29.99 2.73 3.70
C ARG A 74 -30.43 1.65 2.73
N ASP A 75 -31.45 1.90 1.92
CA ASP A 75 -31.89 0.91 0.91
C ASP A 75 -30.73 0.57 -0.05
N PHE A 76 -29.86 1.54 -0.30
CA PHE A 76 -28.63 1.35 -1.05
C PHE A 76 -27.54 0.57 -0.27
N LEU A 77 -27.31 0.89 1.01
CA LEU A 77 -26.39 0.19 1.90
C LEU A 77 -26.83 -1.26 2.16
N ASP A 78 -28.13 -1.53 2.28
CA ASP A 78 -28.73 -2.86 2.41
C ASP A 78 -28.50 -3.68 1.12
N VAL A 79 -28.59 -3.03 -0.05
CA VAL A 79 -28.20 -3.63 -1.32
C VAL A 79 -26.69 -3.92 -1.38
N LEU A 80 -25.84 -3.03 -0.85
CA LEU A 80 -24.40 -3.27 -0.80
C LEU A 80 -24.04 -4.37 0.20
N LEU A 81 -24.60 -4.36 1.40
CA LEU A 81 -24.41 -5.36 2.45
C LEU A 81 -24.92 -6.73 2.02
N SER A 82 -26.08 -6.82 1.36
CA SER A 82 -26.58 -8.08 0.80
C SER A 82 -25.69 -8.61 -0.33
N LYS A 83 -25.18 -7.74 -1.22
CA LYS A 83 -24.17 -8.12 -2.22
C LYS A 83 -22.86 -8.57 -1.58
N LEU A 84 -22.43 -7.91 -0.50
CA LEU A 84 -21.21 -8.25 0.23
C LEU A 84 -21.33 -9.61 0.92
N ASN A 85 -22.43 -9.83 1.65
CA ASN A 85 -22.73 -11.09 2.33
C ASN A 85 -22.86 -12.25 1.34
N ASN A 86 -23.33 -12.00 0.12
CA ASN A 86 -23.34 -13.00 -0.95
C ASN A 86 -21.95 -13.30 -1.54
N LYS A 87 -21.03 -12.31 -1.55
CA LYS A 87 -19.63 -12.49 -1.99
C LYS A 87 -18.72 -13.12 -0.93
N LEU A 88 -19.02 -12.89 0.36
CA LEU A 88 -18.26 -13.42 1.49
C LEU A 88 -18.63 -14.88 1.83
N ARG A 89 -19.66 -15.45 1.20
CA ARG A 89 -19.92 -16.89 1.29
C ARG A 89 -18.81 -17.66 0.56
N PRO A 90 -18.11 -18.61 1.21
CA PRO A 90 -17.05 -19.35 0.55
C PRO A 90 -17.60 -20.14 -0.63
N SER A 91 -17.03 -19.91 -1.81
CA SER A 91 -17.26 -20.64 -3.05
C SER A 91 -16.64 -22.04 -2.98
N ASN A 92 -17.13 -22.86 -2.05
CA ASN A 92 -16.89 -24.30 -1.99
C ASN A 92 -18.24 -25.03 -1.93
N GLN A 93 -18.96 -25.00 -3.05
CA GLN A 93 -19.84 -26.11 -3.41
C GLN A 93 -19.47 -26.55 -4.82
N LEU A 94 -18.48 -27.45 -4.87
CA LEU A 94 -18.35 -28.40 -5.96
C LEU A 94 -19.72 -29.02 -6.21
N SER A 95 -20.18 -28.90 -7.44
CA SER A 95 -21.44 -29.43 -7.95
C SER A 95 -21.63 -30.91 -7.56
N PHE A 96 -22.50 -31.18 -6.60
CA PHE A 96 -23.14 -32.48 -6.48
C PHE A 96 -24.51 -32.40 -7.17
N GLN A 97 -24.62 -33.07 -8.31
CA GLN A 97 -25.87 -33.24 -9.05
C GLN A 97 -26.90 -33.95 -8.16
N ALA A 98 -27.87 -33.21 -7.64
CA ALA A 98 -29.05 -33.79 -7.00
C ALA A 98 -30.04 -34.24 -8.07
N ASN A 99 -29.87 -35.47 -8.54
CA ASN A 99 -30.89 -36.21 -9.27
C ASN A 99 -31.44 -37.30 -8.35
N LYS A 100 -32.60 -37.06 -7.70
CA LYS A 100 -33.69 -38.03 -7.49
C LYS A 100 -34.79 -37.49 -6.56
N LYS A 101 -36.03 -37.70 -7.01
CA LYS A 101 -37.32 -37.41 -6.36
C LYS A 101 -37.53 -38.21 -5.05
N PRO A 102 -38.40 -37.73 -4.14
CA PRO A 102 -38.65 -38.35 -2.84
C PRO A 102 -39.60 -39.56 -2.94
N LYS A 103 -39.37 -40.58 -2.11
CA LYS A 103 -40.34 -41.63 -1.77
C LYS A 103 -40.52 -41.73 -0.26
N GLN A 104 -41.77 -41.95 0.12
CA GLN A 104 -42.41 -41.88 1.44
C GLN A 104 -42.08 -43.03 2.39
N LEU A 105 -42.64 -42.88 3.61
CA LEU A 105 -42.93 -43.83 4.70
C LEU A 105 -41.87 -43.85 5.82
N GLN A 106 -42.13 -43.92 7.12
CA GLN A 106 -43.26 -43.72 8.06
C GLN A 106 -42.76 -44.37 9.38
N ASP A 107 -43.00 -43.72 10.51
CA ASP A 107 -43.12 -44.27 11.88
C ASP A 107 -41.93 -44.93 12.62
N HIS A 108 -41.48 -44.30 13.72
CA HIS A 108 -41.82 -44.74 15.10
C HIS A 108 -41.33 -43.76 16.20
N ASN A 109 -42.25 -43.50 17.14
CA ASN A 109 -42.23 -42.83 18.46
C ASN A 109 -41.02 -43.20 19.35
N GLN A 110 -40.55 -42.50 20.39
CA GLN A 110 -41.00 -41.41 21.31
C GLN A 110 -39.72 -41.01 22.13
N PHE A 111 -39.44 -39.76 22.55
CA PHE A 111 -39.81 -39.21 23.87
C PHE A 111 -39.34 -37.72 24.01
N LEU A 112 -40.31 -36.82 24.20
CA LEU A 112 -40.41 -35.65 25.12
C LEU A 112 -39.23 -34.67 25.33
N PHE A 113 -39.39 -33.43 24.81
CA PHE A 113 -39.19 -32.17 25.53
C PHE A 113 -40.16 -31.09 24.99
N ASP A 114 -40.64 -30.21 25.88
CA ASP A 114 -41.80 -29.31 25.75
C ASP A 114 -41.82 -28.34 24.56
N ASP A 115 -43.00 -28.28 23.92
CA ASP A 115 -43.42 -27.34 22.88
C ASP A 115 -44.00 -26.05 23.51
N GLN A 116 -43.22 -24.96 23.63
CA GLN A 116 -43.81 -23.61 23.74
C GLN A 116 -43.11 -22.46 22.97
N ASP A 117 -41.90 -22.61 22.40
CA ASP A 117 -41.13 -21.44 21.91
C ASP A 117 -40.89 -21.30 20.39
N GLN A 118 -41.58 -22.03 19.52
CA GLN A 118 -41.36 -21.92 18.05
C GLN A 118 -42.42 -21.13 17.25
N ARG A 119 -43.51 -20.69 17.88
CA ARG A 119 -44.60 -19.97 17.18
C ARG A 119 -44.33 -18.50 16.79
N PRO A 120 -43.40 -17.73 17.40
CA PRO A 120 -43.14 -16.36 16.95
C PRO A 120 -42.29 -16.26 15.68
N MET A 121 -41.27 -17.11 15.51
CA MET A 121 -40.28 -17.00 14.42
C MET A 121 -40.84 -17.38 13.05
N GLU A 122 -41.71 -18.38 12.97
CA GLU A 122 -42.31 -18.80 11.69
C GLU A 122 -43.38 -17.80 11.20
N LEU A 123 -44.07 -17.13 12.13
CA LEU A 123 -45.03 -16.07 11.79
C LEU A 123 -44.31 -14.83 11.26
N GLU A 124 -43.18 -14.44 11.86
CA GLU A 124 -42.36 -13.32 11.42
C GLU A 124 -41.69 -13.58 10.05
N ALA A 125 -41.18 -14.79 9.84
CA ALA A 125 -40.60 -15.19 8.55
C ALA A 125 -41.67 -15.21 7.43
N ALA A 126 -42.89 -15.69 7.73
CA ALA A 126 -44.00 -15.69 6.79
C ALA A 126 -44.55 -14.27 6.52
N GLN A 127 -44.55 -13.40 7.52
CA GLN A 127 -44.92 -11.98 7.37
C GLN A 127 -43.85 -11.20 6.58
N ASN A 128 -42.57 -11.49 6.76
CA ASN A 128 -41.48 -10.92 5.95
C ASN A 128 -41.50 -11.40 4.51
N GLN A 129 -41.78 -12.68 4.26
CA GLN A 129 -41.96 -13.17 2.89
C GLN A 129 -43.17 -12.54 2.19
N ARG A 130 -44.31 -12.38 2.89
CA ARG A 130 -45.49 -11.71 2.34
C ARG A 130 -45.25 -10.22 2.11
N ARG A 131 -44.53 -9.53 3.01
CA ARG A 131 -44.10 -8.13 2.79
C ARG A 131 -43.19 -8.02 1.57
N ASN A 132 -42.20 -8.89 1.42
CA ASN A 132 -41.29 -8.87 0.27
C ASN A 132 -42.01 -9.18 -1.06
N GLN A 133 -42.99 -10.07 -1.06
CA GLN A 133 -43.81 -10.36 -2.25
C GLN A 133 -44.79 -9.23 -2.59
N GLN A 134 -45.40 -8.59 -1.59
CA GLN A 134 -46.23 -7.41 -1.80
C GLN A 134 -45.41 -6.19 -2.24
N TRP A 135 -44.16 -6.07 -1.78
CA TRP A 135 -43.25 -4.99 -2.18
C TRP A 135 -42.71 -5.20 -3.61
N ALA A 136 -42.40 -6.44 -4.00
CA ALA A 136 -42.05 -6.78 -5.38
C ALA A 136 -43.21 -6.52 -6.36
N ALA A 137 -44.44 -6.83 -5.97
CA ALA A 137 -45.63 -6.49 -6.77
C ALA A 137 -45.88 -4.97 -6.83
N GLY A 138 -45.54 -4.23 -5.76
CA GLY A 138 -45.57 -2.77 -5.73
C GLY A 138 -44.53 -2.13 -6.65
N LEU A 139 -43.33 -2.72 -6.76
CA LEU A 139 -42.29 -2.28 -7.69
C LEU A 139 -42.67 -2.55 -9.15
N GLU A 140 -43.36 -3.64 -9.47
CA GLU A 140 -43.89 -3.88 -10.82
C GLU A 140 -45.06 -2.94 -11.19
N GLU A 141 -45.84 -2.47 -10.20
CA GLU A 141 -46.86 -1.44 -10.41
C GLU A 141 -46.28 -0.02 -10.47
N GLU A 142 -45.20 0.28 -9.73
CA GLU A 142 -44.46 1.55 -9.82
C GLU A 142 -43.59 1.65 -11.07
N GLU A 143 -43.02 0.55 -11.58
CA GLU A 143 -42.40 0.51 -12.91
C GLU A 143 -43.44 0.81 -14.01
N LYS A 144 -44.67 0.27 -13.90
CA LYS A 144 -45.77 0.55 -14.84
C LYS A 144 -46.39 1.95 -14.70
N LYS A 145 -46.33 2.56 -13.51
CA LYS A 145 -46.81 3.95 -13.28
C LYS A 145 -45.74 5.00 -13.57
N GLY A 146 -44.47 4.67 -13.35
CA GLY A 146 -43.29 5.46 -13.68
C GLY A 146 -43.08 5.64 -15.19
N GLU A 147 -43.65 4.77 -16.02
CA GLU A 147 -43.68 4.93 -17.48
C GLU A 147 -44.67 6.00 -17.99
N SER A 148 -45.53 6.59 -17.14
CA SER A 148 -46.59 7.50 -17.62
C SER A 148 -46.55 8.96 -17.15
N LYS A 149 -45.64 9.34 -16.23
CA LYS A 149 -45.44 10.75 -15.83
C LYS A 149 -44.00 11.02 -15.38
N ALA A 150 -43.03 10.90 -16.29
CA ALA A 150 -41.75 11.57 -16.14
C ALA A 150 -41.87 12.96 -16.77
N GLU A 151 -41.70 14.01 -15.96
CA GLU A 151 -41.40 15.34 -16.45
C GLU A 151 -40.09 15.25 -17.27
N GLU A 152 -40.13 15.79 -18.49
CA GLU A 152 -39.06 15.69 -19.49
C GLU A 152 -37.81 16.49 -19.08
N GLU A 153 -36.98 15.94 -18.20
CA GLU A 153 -35.55 16.28 -18.17
C GLU A 153 -34.82 15.36 -19.15
N GLU A 154 -34.34 15.93 -20.25
CA GLU A 154 -33.68 15.25 -21.37
C GLU A 154 -32.43 14.48 -20.89
N TYR A 155 -32.57 13.16 -20.72
CA TYR A 155 -31.49 12.30 -20.22
C TYR A 155 -30.42 12.09 -21.31
N VAL A 156 -29.45 12.99 -21.37
CA VAL A 156 -28.31 12.90 -22.31
C VAL A 156 -27.56 11.58 -22.09
N SER A 157 -27.46 10.76 -23.14
CA SER A 157 -26.82 9.45 -23.06
C SER A 157 -25.34 9.56 -22.67
N TYR A 158 -24.77 8.52 -22.05
CA TYR A 158 -23.33 8.50 -21.69
C TYR A 158 -22.43 8.79 -22.90
N PHE A 159 -22.83 8.32 -24.08
CA PHE A 159 -22.13 8.53 -25.33
C PHE A 159 -22.14 10.00 -25.77
N GLU A 160 -23.27 10.69 -25.62
CA GLU A 160 -23.37 12.13 -25.89
C GLU A 160 -22.57 12.95 -24.89
N LYS A 161 -22.61 12.60 -23.59
CA LYS A 161 -21.74 13.21 -22.57
C LYS A 161 -20.27 13.09 -22.96
N CYS A 162 -19.83 11.89 -23.34
CA CYS A 162 -18.48 11.62 -23.83
C CYS A 162 -18.11 12.48 -25.06
N LYS A 163 -19.01 12.61 -26.04
CA LYS A 163 -18.80 13.47 -27.21
C LYS A 163 -18.64 14.95 -26.85
N ILE A 164 -19.45 15.45 -25.92
CA ILE A 164 -19.42 16.85 -25.48
C ILE A 164 -18.04 17.18 -24.87
N VAL A 165 -17.56 16.31 -23.98
CA VAL A 165 -16.29 16.48 -23.26
C VAL A 165 -15.05 16.07 -24.08
N GLY A 166 -15.22 15.37 -25.20
CA GLY A 166 -14.11 14.98 -26.06
C GLY A 166 -13.45 13.65 -25.72
N ARG A 167 -14.21 12.69 -25.18
CA ARG A 167 -13.75 11.38 -24.71
C ARG A 167 -14.39 10.26 -25.52
N ILE A 168 -13.67 9.16 -25.76
CA ILE A 168 -14.19 7.91 -26.32
C ILE A 168 -13.70 6.70 -25.52
N GLY A 169 -14.44 5.60 -25.58
CA GLY A 169 -14.11 4.36 -24.86
C GLY A 169 -15.03 4.11 -23.66
N PRO A 170 -14.86 2.96 -22.99
CA PRO A 170 -15.73 2.50 -21.90
C PRO A 170 -15.61 3.38 -20.65
N LYS A 171 -16.55 3.29 -19.70
CA LYS A 171 -16.52 4.02 -18.42
C LYS A 171 -15.28 3.71 -17.59
N ILE A 172 -14.93 2.43 -17.48
CA ILE A 172 -13.74 1.95 -16.78
C ILE A 172 -12.54 2.03 -17.73
N THR A 173 -11.56 2.85 -17.37
CA THR A 173 -10.34 3.01 -18.16
C THR A 173 -9.24 2.10 -17.63
N LYS A 174 -8.61 1.36 -18.53
CA LYS A 174 -7.53 0.41 -18.24
C LYS A 174 -6.62 0.26 -19.44
N LEU A 175 -5.46 -0.39 -19.26
CA LEU A 175 -4.60 -0.75 -20.39
C LEU A 175 -5.31 -1.81 -21.24
N ASP A 176 -5.27 -1.68 -22.56
CA ASP A 176 -5.90 -2.60 -23.50
C ASP A 176 -4.89 -3.66 -23.98
N PRO A 177 -5.00 -4.92 -23.53
CA PRO A 177 -4.09 -5.97 -23.97
C PRO A 177 -4.14 -6.24 -25.47
N LYS A 178 -5.25 -5.90 -26.15
CA LYS A 178 -5.36 -6.05 -27.61
C LYS A 178 -4.51 -5.04 -28.37
N SER A 179 -4.17 -3.91 -27.74
CA SER A 179 -3.27 -2.91 -28.29
C SER A 179 -1.79 -3.22 -28.04
N ALA A 180 -1.50 -4.22 -27.20
CA ALA A 180 -0.15 -4.53 -26.76
C ALA A 180 0.70 -5.10 -27.89
N HIS A 181 1.92 -4.59 -28.02
CA HIS A 181 2.95 -5.10 -28.91
C HIS A 181 4.16 -5.52 -28.09
N GLY A 182 4.42 -6.83 -28.05
CA GLY A 182 5.39 -7.45 -27.15
C GLY A 182 4.71 -8.13 -25.95
N GLU A 183 5.48 -8.88 -25.16
CA GLU A 183 4.98 -9.66 -24.04
C GLU A 183 4.93 -8.82 -22.75
N ALA A 184 3.74 -8.61 -22.20
CA ALA A 184 3.51 -7.95 -20.91
C ALA A 184 2.90 -8.92 -19.89
N ILE A 185 3.18 -8.68 -18.61
CA ILE A 185 2.50 -9.27 -17.46
C ILE A 185 1.62 -8.20 -16.84
N TYR A 186 0.40 -8.57 -16.46
CA TYR A 186 -0.47 -7.73 -15.63
C TYR A 186 -0.48 -8.33 -14.23
N GLN A 187 -0.01 -7.56 -13.25
CA GLN A 187 0.17 -8.07 -11.89
C GLN A 187 -1.16 -8.20 -11.14
N ALA A 188 -2.17 -7.44 -11.56
CA ALA A 188 -3.52 -7.47 -11.03
C ALA A 188 -4.56 -7.61 -12.15
N ASN A 189 -5.74 -8.10 -11.79
CA ASN A 189 -6.87 -8.29 -12.73
C ASN A 189 -7.47 -6.96 -13.25
N ASP A 190 -7.06 -5.83 -12.69
CA ASP A 190 -7.52 -4.49 -13.08
C ASP A 190 -6.88 -3.96 -14.37
N GLN A 191 -5.80 -4.60 -14.84
CA GLN A 191 -5.03 -4.19 -16.02
C GLN A 191 -4.47 -2.76 -15.89
N LEU A 192 -4.10 -2.36 -14.67
CA LEU A 192 -3.46 -1.07 -14.37
C LEU A 192 -1.98 -1.23 -13.99
N ASP A 193 -1.59 -2.38 -13.45
CA ASP A 193 -0.21 -2.71 -13.09
C ASP A 193 0.43 -3.61 -14.15
N ILE A 194 1.43 -3.08 -14.87
CA ILE A 194 2.04 -3.73 -16.02
C ILE A 194 3.56 -3.87 -15.86
N GLU A 195 4.09 -5.05 -16.21
CA GLU A 195 5.52 -5.32 -16.34
C GLU A 195 5.87 -5.86 -17.73
N ALA A 196 6.96 -5.40 -18.32
CA ALA A 196 7.43 -5.89 -19.61
C ALA A 196 8.31 -7.15 -19.51
N LYS A 197 7.96 -8.21 -20.26
CA LYS A 197 8.82 -9.39 -20.50
C LYS A 197 9.61 -9.28 -21.80
N GLY A 198 9.01 -8.64 -22.81
CA GLY A 198 9.64 -8.38 -24.11
C GLY A 198 10.70 -7.29 -24.08
N LYS A 199 11.45 -7.12 -25.18
CA LYS A 199 12.52 -6.11 -25.28
C LYS A 199 11.99 -4.68 -25.16
N PHE A 200 10.92 -4.36 -25.89
CA PHE A 200 10.29 -3.04 -25.85
C PHE A 200 8.78 -3.17 -26.05
N VAL A 201 8.04 -3.26 -24.95
CA VAL A 201 6.61 -3.57 -24.95
C VAL A 201 5.83 -2.27 -25.00
N SER A 202 4.91 -2.11 -25.96
CA SER A 202 4.12 -0.89 -26.12
C SER A 202 2.64 -1.18 -26.03
N ILE A 203 1.89 -0.36 -25.28
CA ILE A 203 0.47 -0.57 -25.02
C ILE A 203 -0.28 0.77 -24.88
N ARG A 204 -1.57 0.78 -25.23
CA ARG A 204 -2.49 1.92 -25.05
C ARG A 204 -3.53 1.61 -23.99
N ALA A 205 -4.13 2.66 -23.42
CA ALA A 205 -5.38 2.54 -22.71
C ALA A 205 -6.55 2.30 -23.69
N ASN A 206 -7.64 1.75 -23.17
CA ASN A 206 -8.90 1.53 -23.90
C ASN A 206 -9.76 2.80 -24.08
N THR A 207 -9.36 3.92 -23.49
CA THR A 207 -10.06 5.21 -23.53
C THR A 207 -9.17 6.25 -24.20
N GLY A 208 -9.74 7.04 -25.11
CA GLY A 208 -9.04 8.08 -25.85
C GLY A 208 -9.74 9.44 -25.74
N VAL A 209 -9.00 10.51 -26.01
CA VAL A 209 -9.49 11.90 -25.91
C VAL A 209 -9.10 12.72 -27.14
N PHE A 210 -9.93 13.70 -27.50
CA PHE A 210 -9.76 14.51 -28.71
C PHE A 210 -10.17 15.99 -28.55
N LYS A 211 -10.72 16.36 -27.39
CA LYS A 211 -11.12 17.73 -27.02
C LYS A 211 -11.05 17.86 -25.50
N GLY A 212 -10.99 19.07 -24.96
CA GLY A 212 -11.00 19.34 -23.52
C GLY A 212 -9.61 19.29 -22.88
N ARG A 213 -9.55 19.03 -21.56
CA ARG A 213 -8.31 18.98 -20.78
C ARG A 213 -8.33 17.72 -19.93
N PHE A 214 -7.37 16.82 -20.13
CA PHE A 214 -7.37 15.50 -19.51
C PHE A 214 -6.05 15.16 -18.83
N TYR A 215 -6.13 14.49 -17.68
CA TYR A 215 -4.98 14.13 -16.85
C TYR A 215 -5.06 12.69 -16.38
N TYR A 216 -3.91 12.03 -16.27
CA TYR A 216 -3.74 10.75 -15.58
C TYR A 216 -2.38 10.70 -14.87
N GLU A 217 -2.22 9.74 -13.94
CA GLU A 217 -0.99 9.51 -13.19
C GLU A 217 -0.42 8.12 -13.46
N VAL A 218 0.91 8.01 -13.38
CA VAL A 218 1.64 6.75 -13.47
C VAL A 218 2.63 6.65 -12.32
N LEU A 219 2.49 5.65 -11.45
CA LEU A 219 3.46 5.32 -10.41
C LEU A 219 4.53 4.40 -10.99
N LEU A 220 5.80 4.78 -10.82
CA LEU A 220 6.94 4.01 -11.30
C LEU A 220 7.33 2.94 -10.26
N LYS A 221 7.24 1.65 -10.62
CA LYS A 221 7.73 0.54 -9.78
C LYS A 221 9.19 0.18 -10.10
N THR A 222 9.67 0.62 -11.26
CA THR A 222 11.08 0.59 -11.67
C THR A 222 11.42 1.94 -12.32
N SER A 223 12.71 2.27 -12.46
CA SER A 223 13.15 3.57 -12.99
C SER A 223 14.03 3.46 -14.24
N GLY A 224 14.01 2.32 -14.92
CA GLY A 224 14.76 2.11 -16.16
C GLY A 224 14.06 2.71 -17.38
N LEU A 225 14.40 2.20 -18.56
CA LEU A 225 14.00 2.80 -19.84
C LEU A 225 12.50 2.58 -20.11
N MET A 226 11.75 3.68 -20.06
CA MET A 226 10.31 3.72 -20.36
C MET A 226 9.97 5.01 -21.11
N GLN A 227 8.88 5.02 -21.87
CA GLN A 227 8.34 6.20 -22.54
C GLN A 227 6.85 6.31 -22.21
N ILE A 228 6.46 7.36 -21.47
CA ILE A 228 5.08 7.56 -20.99
C ILE A 228 4.47 8.76 -21.72
N GLY A 229 3.26 8.60 -22.26
CA GLY A 229 2.52 9.73 -22.83
C GLY A 229 1.30 9.31 -23.64
N PHE A 230 1.12 9.89 -24.83
CA PHE A 230 -0.05 9.67 -25.67
C PHE A 230 0.31 9.06 -27.02
N SER A 231 -0.55 8.21 -27.55
CA SER A 231 -0.46 7.72 -28.93
C SER A 231 -1.81 7.73 -29.61
N THR A 232 -1.82 7.90 -30.93
CA THR A 232 -3.02 7.68 -31.74
C THR A 232 -3.08 6.22 -32.20
N LEU A 233 -4.22 5.82 -32.77
CA LEU A 233 -4.35 4.49 -33.39
C LEU A 233 -3.42 4.30 -34.61
N GLN A 234 -2.94 5.39 -35.21
CA GLN A 234 -2.04 5.35 -36.36
C GLN A 234 -0.59 5.03 -35.99
N THR A 235 -0.23 5.04 -34.70
CA THR A 235 1.14 4.78 -34.28
C THR A 235 1.51 3.30 -34.50
N PRO A 236 2.52 2.99 -35.33
CA PRO A 236 2.88 1.63 -35.72
C PRO A 236 3.82 0.98 -34.69
N PHE A 237 3.30 0.63 -33.51
CA PHE A 237 4.11 -0.03 -32.48
C PHE A 237 4.79 -1.30 -33.02
N SER A 238 6.05 -1.49 -32.67
CA SER A 238 6.81 -2.67 -33.06
C SER A 238 7.89 -2.99 -32.03
N SER A 239 7.64 -4.01 -31.22
CA SER A 239 8.62 -4.49 -30.24
C SER A 239 9.91 -4.99 -30.90
N GLN A 240 9.81 -5.60 -32.10
CA GLN A 240 10.98 -6.10 -32.84
C GLN A 240 11.87 -4.99 -33.40
N LYS A 241 11.25 -3.91 -33.92
CA LYS A 241 11.97 -2.75 -34.47
C LYS A 241 12.31 -1.71 -33.40
N GLY A 242 11.84 -1.89 -32.16
CA GLY A 242 12.01 -0.93 -31.08
C GLY A 242 11.20 0.34 -31.28
N VAL A 243 10.07 0.29 -31.99
CA VAL A 243 9.18 1.44 -32.23
C VAL A 243 8.11 1.46 -31.15
N GLY A 244 8.15 2.47 -30.28
CA GLY A 244 7.24 2.69 -29.17
C GLY A 244 6.57 4.06 -29.18
N VAL A 245 6.10 4.48 -28.00
CA VAL A 245 5.41 5.76 -27.81
C VAL A 245 6.41 6.90 -27.91
N GLY A 246 6.12 7.86 -28.79
CA GLY A 246 6.98 9.02 -29.04
C GLY A 246 8.00 8.80 -30.16
N ASP A 247 8.19 7.59 -30.66
CA ASP A 247 9.12 7.33 -31.77
C ASP A 247 8.58 7.77 -33.13
N GLU A 248 7.29 8.08 -33.21
CA GLU A 248 6.61 8.55 -34.42
C GLU A 248 5.85 9.86 -34.14
N SER A 249 5.70 10.68 -35.19
CA SER A 249 5.03 12.00 -35.09
C SER A 249 3.55 11.94 -34.67
N THR A 250 2.97 10.74 -34.66
CA THR A 250 1.60 10.43 -34.23
C THR A 250 1.48 10.09 -32.74
N SER A 251 2.56 10.23 -31.98
CA SER A 251 2.63 9.92 -30.54
C SER A 251 3.60 10.83 -29.81
N TYR A 252 3.37 11.07 -28.53
CA TYR A 252 4.16 11.99 -27.69
C TYR A 252 4.54 11.27 -26.41
N ALA A 253 5.81 11.29 -26.03
CA ALA A 253 6.25 10.69 -24.77
C ALA A 253 7.29 11.52 -24.02
N TYR A 254 7.33 11.29 -22.70
CA TYR A 254 8.41 11.65 -21.82
C TYR A 254 9.13 10.38 -21.36
N ASP A 255 10.46 10.45 -21.38
CA ASP A 255 11.38 9.43 -20.91
C ASP A 255 12.29 10.06 -19.85
N GLY A 256 12.02 9.77 -18.59
CA GLY A 256 12.80 10.28 -17.45
C GLY A 256 14.08 9.49 -17.19
N PHE A 257 14.30 8.35 -17.83
CA PHE A 257 15.58 7.64 -17.74
C PHE A 257 16.65 8.34 -18.60
N ARG A 258 16.28 8.75 -19.81
CA ARG A 258 17.13 9.51 -20.73
C ARG A 258 16.98 11.03 -20.60
N VAL A 259 16.00 11.50 -19.81
CA VAL A 259 15.65 12.91 -19.61
C VAL A 259 15.32 13.61 -20.94
N LYS A 260 14.40 12.99 -21.68
CA LYS A 260 14.01 13.40 -23.03
C LYS A 260 12.50 13.40 -23.25
N LYS A 261 12.06 14.24 -24.17
CA LYS A 261 10.72 14.15 -24.80
C LYS A 261 10.86 13.62 -26.22
N TRP A 262 9.86 12.85 -26.67
CA TRP A 262 9.85 12.10 -27.93
C TRP A 262 8.57 12.38 -28.73
N ASN A 263 8.72 12.75 -30.02
CA ASN A 263 7.63 12.84 -31.01
C ASN A 263 8.18 12.69 -32.45
N GLY A 264 8.74 11.53 -32.79
CA GLY A 264 9.54 11.29 -34.00
C GLY A 264 10.99 11.77 -33.87
N GLU A 265 11.17 12.92 -33.24
CA GLU A 265 12.47 13.42 -32.79
C GLU A 265 12.58 13.32 -31.27
N ASN A 266 13.81 13.35 -30.75
CA ASN A 266 14.06 13.38 -29.30
C ASN A 266 14.82 14.65 -28.90
N LEU A 267 14.33 15.32 -27.86
CA LEU A 267 14.89 16.57 -27.33
C LEU A 267 15.02 16.48 -25.81
N ALA A 268 15.98 17.20 -25.23
CA ALA A 268 16.13 17.29 -23.78
C ALA A 268 14.86 17.89 -23.14
N TYR A 269 14.35 17.23 -22.10
CA TYR A 269 13.16 17.69 -21.37
C TYR A 269 13.02 16.96 -20.02
N GLY A 270 12.50 17.68 -19.03
CA GLY A 270 12.17 17.11 -17.73
C GLY A 270 13.41 16.87 -16.85
N GLU A 271 13.26 15.94 -15.92
CA GLU A 271 14.28 15.58 -14.92
C GLU A 271 14.51 14.07 -14.93
N ALA A 272 15.55 13.58 -14.24
CA ALA A 272 15.71 12.14 -14.04
C ALA A 272 14.67 11.60 -13.04
N TRP A 273 13.98 10.51 -13.38
CA TRP A 273 13.02 9.87 -12.49
C TRP A 273 13.67 8.82 -11.58
N SER A 274 12.92 8.34 -10.58
CA SER A 274 13.32 7.29 -9.65
C SER A 274 12.14 6.40 -9.30
N VAL A 275 12.45 5.22 -8.75
CA VAL A 275 11.44 4.26 -8.29
C VAL A 275 10.59 4.92 -7.20
N GLY A 276 9.27 4.86 -7.33
CA GLY A 276 8.32 5.53 -6.43
C GLY A 276 7.84 6.89 -6.90
N ASP A 277 8.44 7.47 -7.96
CA ASP A 277 7.93 8.71 -8.55
C ASP A 277 6.54 8.52 -9.16
N VAL A 278 5.70 9.56 -9.03
CA VAL A 278 4.41 9.66 -9.72
C VAL A 278 4.54 10.65 -10.87
N ILE A 279 4.40 10.15 -12.10
CA ILE A 279 4.40 10.94 -13.32
C ILE A 279 2.97 11.33 -13.69
N GLY A 280 2.66 12.61 -13.59
CA GLY A 280 1.41 13.19 -14.06
C GLY A 280 1.51 13.58 -15.53
N VAL A 281 0.48 13.28 -16.31
CA VAL A 281 0.47 13.55 -17.75
C VAL A 281 -0.79 14.33 -18.10
N LEU A 282 -0.61 15.56 -18.59
CA LEU A 282 -1.68 16.47 -18.98
C LEU A 282 -1.68 16.66 -20.50
N ILE A 283 -2.84 16.52 -21.13
CA ILE A 283 -3.13 17.01 -22.48
C ILE A 283 -4.22 18.06 -22.40
N ASP A 284 -3.98 19.22 -23.01
CA ASP A 284 -4.92 20.34 -23.06
C ASP A 284 -5.14 20.74 -24.52
N PHE A 285 -6.32 20.42 -25.05
CA PHE A 285 -6.68 20.73 -26.43
C PHE A 285 -7.08 22.20 -26.62
N ASN A 286 -7.42 22.92 -25.54
CA ASN A 286 -7.81 24.33 -25.63
C ASN A 286 -6.60 25.21 -25.96
N VAL A 287 -5.44 24.89 -25.38
CA VAL A 287 -4.16 25.55 -25.68
C VAL A 287 -3.22 24.68 -26.52
N GLN A 288 -3.65 23.47 -26.89
CA GLN A 288 -2.89 22.49 -27.67
C GLN A 288 -1.52 22.14 -27.06
N HIS A 289 -1.49 21.93 -25.75
CA HIS A 289 -0.26 21.63 -25.00
C HIS A 289 -0.29 20.24 -24.35
N ILE A 290 0.87 19.57 -24.31
CA ILE A 290 1.12 18.43 -23.43
C ILE A 290 2.17 18.85 -22.41
N GLN A 291 1.91 18.52 -21.15
CA GLN A 291 2.75 18.86 -20.01
C GLN A 291 2.88 17.65 -19.09
N PHE A 292 4.09 17.42 -18.60
CA PHE A 292 4.36 16.37 -17.63
C PHE A 292 4.62 16.96 -16.24
N PHE A 293 4.33 16.17 -15.23
CA PHE A 293 4.54 16.47 -13.83
C PHE A 293 5.29 15.33 -13.17
N ARG A 294 6.18 15.64 -12.24
CA ARG A 294 6.87 14.66 -11.38
C ARG A 294 6.53 14.99 -9.94
N ASN A 295 5.83 14.11 -9.24
CA ASN A 295 5.39 14.31 -7.85
C ASN A 295 4.66 15.67 -7.66
N GLU A 296 3.66 15.96 -8.50
CA GLU A 296 2.90 17.22 -8.58
C GLU A 296 3.69 18.44 -9.12
N LYS A 297 5.01 18.37 -9.28
CA LYS A 297 5.83 19.46 -9.83
C LYS A 297 5.73 19.46 -11.35
N SER A 298 5.30 20.58 -11.92
CA SER A 298 5.34 20.77 -13.37
C SER A 298 6.78 20.70 -13.89
N LEU A 299 7.00 19.92 -14.95
CA LEU A 299 8.25 19.87 -15.70
C LEU A 299 8.28 20.88 -16.88
N GLY A 300 7.28 21.76 -16.95
CA GLY A 300 7.10 22.72 -18.04
C GLY A 300 6.38 22.11 -19.25
N ILE A 301 6.02 22.94 -20.23
CA ILE A 301 5.33 22.49 -21.45
C ILE A 301 6.29 21.63 -22.28
N ALA A 302 5.89 20.39 -22.58
CA ALA A 302 6.68 19.48 -23.40
C ALA A 302 6.43 19.69 -24.88
N PHE A 303 5.16 19.79 -25.27
CA PHE A 303 4.74 19.90 -26.66
C PHE A 303 3.69 20.99 -26.81
N THR A 304 3.76 21.71 -27.93
CA THR A 304 2.79 22.72 -28.36
C THR A 304 2.25 22.36 -29.74
N ASN A 305 1.14 22.99 -30.15
CA ASN A 305 0.51 22.77 -31.46
C ASN A 305 0.18 21.29 -31.73
N ILE A 306 -0.39 20.61 -30.75
CA ILE A 306 -0.83 19.21 -30.90
C ILE A 306 -1.83 19.11 -32.04
N LYS A 307 -1.64 18.11 -32.92
CA LYS A 307 -2.51 17.87 -34.07
C LYS A 307 -3.93 17.57 -33.60
N THR A 308 -4.92 18.24 -34.19
CA THR A 308 -6.34 18.01 -33.93
C THR A 308 -7.08 17.79 -35.24
N GLY A 309 -8.26 17.17 -35.18
CA GLY A 309 -9.07 16.86 -36.36
C GLY A 309 -9.28 15.36 -36.58
N PRO A 310 -9.70 14.95 -37.78
CA PRO A 310 -9.99 13.56 -38.09
C PRO A 310 -8.78 12.65 -37.82
N ASN A 311 -9.04 11.50 -37.17
CA ASN A 311 -8.03 10.52 -36.76
C ASN A 311 -7.02 10.99 -35.68
N CYS A 312 -7.20 12.17 -35.09
CA CYS A 312 -6.35 12.68 -34.00
C CYS A 312 -6.97 12.41 -32.61
N VAL A 313 -7.28 11.15 -32.32
CA VAL A 313 -7.68 10.72 -30.96
C VAL A 313 -6.45 10.20 -30.22
N TYR A 314 -6.22 10.72 -29.02
CA TYR A 314 -5.05 10.42 -28.21
C TYR A 314 -5.43 9.49 -27.05
N PHE A 315 -4.74 8.35 -26.99
CA PHE A 315 -4.86 7.35 -25.93
C PHE A 315 -3.63 7.43 -25.04
N PRO A 316 -3.78 7.45 -23.70
CA PRO A 316 -2.67 7.19 -22.80
C PRO A 316 -1.93 5.92 -23.23
N ALA A 317 -0.62 5.97 -23.27
CA ALA A 317 0.21 4.90 -23.77
C ALA A 317 1.55 4.87 -23.07
N ILE A 318 2.16 3.68 -23.07
CA ILE A 318 3.49 3.47 -22.51
C ILE A 318 4.28 2.49 -23.36
N SER A 319 5.59 2.73 -23.44
CA SER A 319 6.57 1.74 -23.87
C SER A 319 7.54 1.41 -22.73
N LEU A 320 7.83 0.14 -22.55
CA LEU A 320 8.57 -0.42 -21.40
C LEU A 320 9.69 -1.33 -21.91
N GLU A 321 10.92 -1.13 -21.46
CA GLU A 321 11.98 -2.12 -21.63
C GLU A 321 11.74 -3.36 -20.75
N ARG A 322 12.34 -4.50 -21.09
CA ARG A 322 12.30 -5.74 -20.30
C ARG A 322 12.58 -5.48 -18.81
N GLY A 323 11.71 -6.00 -17.96
CA GLY A 323 11.79 -5.88 -16.50
C GLY A 323 11.30 -4.54 -15.95
N GLN A 324 10.85 -3.60 -16.79
CA GLN A 324 10.27 -2.36 -16.31
C GLN A 324 8.79 -2.53 -15.95
N ARG A 325 8.37 -1.90 -14.84
CA ARG A 325 7.02 -1.99 -14.28
C ARG A 325 6.47 -0.62 -13.89
N ALA A 326 5.19 -0.40 -14.16
CA ALA A 326 4.48 0.83 -13.82
C ALA A 326 3.00 0.57 -13.51
N VAL A 327 2.40 1.42 -12.67
CA VAL A 327 0.99 1.34 -12.27
C VAL A 327 0.25 2.61 -12.70
N PHE A 328 -0.87 2.46 -13.42
CA PHE A 328 -1.66 3.58 -13.91
C PHE A 328 -2.78 3.96 -12.95
N ASN A 329 -3.01 5.25 -12.79
CA ASN A 329 -4.24 5.80 -12.23
C ASN A 329 -4.91 6.73 -13.25
N PHE A 330 -6.00 6.26 -13.83
CA PHE A 330 -6.83 7.02 -14.77
C PHE A 330 -7.94 7.84 -14.11
N GLY A 331 -8.06 7.76 -12.78
CA GLY A 331 -9.12 8.40 -11.98
C GLY A 331 -9.90 7.42 -11.11
N ALA A 332 -9.54 6.13 -11.14
CA ALA A 332 -10.10 5.09 -10.28
C ALA A 332 -9.73 5.27 -8.80
N LEU A 333 -8.62 5.95 -8.50
CA LEU A 333 -8.22 6.37 -7.16
C LEU A 333 -8.04 7.90 -7.12
N PRO A 334 -8.16 8.55 -5.95
CA PRO A 334 -7.91 9.98 -5.80
C PRO A 334 -6.50 10.35 -6.29
N MET A 335 -6.44 11.32 -7.21
CA MET A 335 -5.19 11.80 -7.78
C MET A 335 -4.32 12.50 -6.74
N ARG A 336 -3.00 12.44 -6.93
CA ARG A 336 -2.07 13.17 -6.07
C ARG A 336 -2.10 14.68 -6.36
N ILE A 337 -2.31 15.07 -7.61
CA ILE A 337 -2.36 16.48 -7.99
C ILE A 337 -3.60 17.18 -7.40
N THR A 338 -3.38 18.27 -6.67
CA THR A 338 -4.43 19.02 -5.96
C THR A 338 -4.62 20.45 -6.45
N LYS A 339 -3.68 20.98 -7.24
CA LYS A 339 -3.63 22.40 -7.64
C LYS A 339 -3.97 22.68 -9.09
N LEU A 340 -4.26 21.65 -9.86
CA LEU A 340 -4.64 21.82 -11.26
C LEU A 340 -6.13 22.15 -11.33
N GLU A 341 -6.54 23.15 -12.11
CA GLU A 341 -7.95 23.55 -12.22
C GLU A 341 -8.53 23.20 -13.60
N GLY A 342 -9.82 22.87 -13.66
CA GLY A 342 -10.55 22.71 -14.93
C GLY A 342 -10.09 21.55 -15.82
N TYR A 343 -9.52 20.51 -15.23
CA TYR A 343 -9.10 19.30 -15.94
C TYR A 343 -10.02 18.13 -15.57
N MET A 344 -10.12 17.16 -16.48
CA MET A 344 -10.92 15.95 -16.33
C MET A 344 -10.01 14.72 -16.22
N PHE A 345 -10.56 13.64 -15.66
CA PHE A 345 -9.89 12.35 -15.61
C PHE A 345 -10.36 11.47 -16.77
N PHE A 346 -9.58 10.43 -17.09
CA PHE A 346 -9.97 9.44 -18.09
C PHE A 346 -11.11 8.55 -17.57
N GLN A 347 -11.15 8.35 -16.26
CA GLN A 347 -12.23 7.69 -15.54
C GLN A 347 -12.71 8.63 -14.43
N GLU A 348 -13.98 9.03 -14.49
CA GLU A 348 -14.60 9.69 -13.36
C GLU A 348 -14.86 8.67 -12.24
N PRO A 349 -14.84 9.11 -10.96
CA PRO A 349 -15.36 8.29 -9.87
C PRO A 349 -16.78 7.86 -10.21
N ASP A 350 -17.16 6.63 -9.85
CA ASP A 350 -18.51 6.16 -10.13
C ASP A 350 -19.54 7.17 -9.59
N ALA A 351 -20.66 7.39 -10.29
CA ALA A 351 -21.73 8.27 -9.83
C ALA A 351 -22.22 7.84 -8.42
N GLU A 352 -22.16 6.53 -8.16
CA GLU A 352 -22.41 5.91 -6.86
C GLU A 352 -21.38 6.33 -5.80
N VAL A 353 -20.09 6.37 -6.15
CA VAL A 353 -19.01 6.88 -5.30
C VAL A 353 -19.20 8.36 -5.00
N GLN A 354 -19.56 9.16 -5.99
CA GLN A 354 -19.79 10.61 -5.81
C GLN A 354 -20.92 10.91 -4.82
N LYS A 355 -22.04 10.16 -4.89
CA LYS A 355 -23.11 10.25 -3.90
C LYS A 355 -22.63 9.78 -2.52
N SER A 356 -21.94 8.64 -2.48
CA SER A 356 -21.41 8.02 -1.27
C SER A 356 -20.37 8.89 -0.55
N THR A 357 -19.65 9.76 -1.27
CA THR A 357 -18.68 10.69 -0.67
C THR A 357 -19.32 11.61 0.36
N ALA A 358 -20.49 12.18 0.06
CA ALA A 358 -21.18 13.10 0.98
C ALA A 358 -21.67 12.37 2.24
N VAL A 359 -22.17 11.14 2.07
CA VAL A 359 -22.67 10.29 3.15
C VAL A 359 -21.52 9.87 4.06
N CYS A 360 -20.43 9.35 3.48
CA CYS A 360 -19.23 8.96 4.19
C CYS A 360 -18.64 10.13 4.99
N GLY A 361 -18.58 11.33 4.40
CA GLY A 361 -18.13 12.54 5.09
C GLY A 361 -18.97 12.88 6.32
N ARG A 362 -20.30 12.79 6.23
CA ARG A 362 -21.20 13.03 7.39
C ARG A 362 -21.00 12.00 8.49
N ILE A 363 -20.90 10.72 8.16
CA ILE A 363 -20.66 9.65 9.14
C ILE A 363 -19.33 9.88 9.86
N ILE A 364 -18.27 10.23 9.12
CA ILE A 364 -16.97 10.56 9.69
C ILE A 364 -17.06 11.77 10.63
N ASP A 365 -17.84 12.79 10.30
CA ASP A 365 -18.03 13.95 11.17
C ASP A 365 -18.79 13.57 12.46
N SER A 366 -19.81 12.71 12.37
CA SER A 366 -20.48 12.14 13.56
C SER A 366 -19.51 11.30 14.42
N ILE A 367 -18.62 10.52 13.81
CA ILE A 367 -17.58 9.78 14.53
C ILE A 367 -16.64 10.75 15.25
N LYS A 368 -16.22 11.85 14.62
CA LYS A 368 -15.37 12.87 15.28
C LYS A 368 -16.05 13.48 16.49
N GLU A 369 -17.33 13.83 16.38
CA GLU A 369 -18.12 14.34 17.51
C GLU A 369 -18.23 13.31 18.64
N TYR A 370 -18.48 12.05 18.28
CA TYR A 370 -18.50 10.93 19.22
C TYR A 370 -17.17 10.77 19.95
N LEU A 371 -16.04 10.79 19.23
CA LEU A 371 -14.71 10.63 19.83
C LEU A 371 -14.40 11.72 20.88
N ILE A 372 -14.87 12.95 20.65
CA ILE A 372 -14.73 14.06 21.61
C ILE A 372 -15.62 13.80 22.83
N ALA A 373 -16.89 13.46 22.60
CA ALA A 373 -17.87 13.31 23.66
C ALA A 373 -17.64 12.06 24.53
N PHE A 374 -16.96 11.04 24.02
CA PHE A 374 -16.70 9.79 24.72
C PHE A 374 -16.16 10.02 26.14
N TRP A 375 -15.25 10.97 26.31
CA TRP A 375 -14.58 11.25 27.59
C TRP A 375 -15.36 12.17 28.53
N GLU A 376 -16.43 12.82 28.05
CA GLU A 376 -17.24 13.74 28.86
C GLU A 376 -18.22 13.00 29.79
N PHE A 377 -18.44 11.70 29.56
CA PHE A 377 -19.38 10.87 30.31
C PHE A 377 -18.71 9.64 30.96
N PRO A 378 -17.74 9.84 31.87
CA PRO A 378 -16.97 8.74 32.47
C PRO A 378 -17.80 7.81 33.37
N LYS A 379 -19.00 8.22 33.79
CA LYS A 379 -19.91 7.43 34.62
C LYS A 379 -20.62 6.31 33.84
N ILE A 380 -20.68 6.39 32.51
CA ILE A 380 -21.23 5.32 31.67
C ILE A 380 -20.13 4.25 31.48
N PRO A 381 -20.43 2.95 31.65
CA PRO A 381 -19.47 1.87 31.37
C PRO A 381 -18.81 2.05 30.01
N ILE A 382 -17.51 1.71 29.93
CA ILE A 382 -16.75 1.82 28.69
C ILE A 382 -17.37 0.94 27.61
N ASP A 383 -17.75 -0.29 27.95
CA ASP A 383 -18.33 -1.25 27.02
C ASP A 383 -19.65 -0.75 26.40
N GLU A 384 -20.51 -0.12 27.21
CA GLU A 384 -21.77 0.48 26.72
C GLU A 384 -21.51 1.68 25.80
N ARG A 385 -20.52 2.53 26.14
CA ARG A 385 -20.13 3.62 25.25
C ARG A 385 -19.60 3.04 23.94
N LEU A 386 -18.63 2.13 23.98
CA LEU A 386 -18.04 1.51 22.80
C LEU A 386 -19.12 0.86 21.91
N ALA A 387 -20.08 0.13 22.50
CA ALA A 387 -21.19 -0.47 21.77
C ALA A 387 -22.06 0.57 21.05
N LEU A 388 -22.27 1.74 21.66
CA LEU A 388 -22.98 2.85 21.01
C LEU A 388 -22.19 3.44 19.84
N GLY A 389 -20.87 3.62 20.00
CA GLY A 389 -20.00 4.18 18.97
C GLY A 389 -19.76 3.22 17.80
N SER A 390 -19.80 1.92 18.07
CA SER A 390 -19.54 0.86 17.07
C SER A 390 -20.63 0.82 16.00
N VAL A 391 -21.86 1.27 16.31
CA VAL A 391 -22.96 1.45 15.34
C VAL A 391 -22.56 2.40 14.21
N LEU A 392 -21.79 3.46 14.49
CA LEU A 392 -21.30 4.36 13.44
C LEU A 392 -20.32 3.65 12.48
N ILE A 393 -19.60 2.65 12.96
CA ILE A 393 -18.71 1.82 12.14
C ILE A 393 -19.51 0.91 11.20
N GLU A 394 -20.70 0.45 11.61
CA GLU A 394 -21.61 -0.34 10.78
C GLU A 394 -21.91 0.34 9.45
N TYR A 395 -22.27 1.63 9.52
CA TYR A 395 -22.58 2.43 8.34
C TYR A 395 -21.33 2.88 7.59
N LEU A 396 -20.21 3.09 8.29
CA LEU A 396 -18.95 3.49 7.65
C LEU A 396 -18.31 2.34 6.85
N PHE A 397 -18.31 1.13 7.41
CA PHE A 397 -17.62 -0.04 6.87
C PHE A 397 -17.91 -0.31 5.38
N PRO A 398 -19.18 -0.48 4.93
CA PRO A 398 -19.49 -0.76 3.52
C PRO A 398 -19.03 0.36 2.58
N LEU A 399 -19.01 1.62 3.04
CA LEU A 399 -18.54 2.76 2.24
C LEU A 399 -17.02 2.72 2.06
N VAL A 400 -16.28 2.42 3.13
CA VAL A 400 -14.80 2.38 3.08
C VAL A 400 -14.25 1.09 2.46
N LEU A 401 -15.11 0.13 2.09
CA LEU A 401 -14.71 -0.96 1.20
C LEU A 401 -14.44 -0.49 -0.23
N ASP A 402 -14.95 0.67 -0.63
CA ASP A 402 -14.54 1.30 -1.89
C ASP A 402 -13.15 1.95 -1.73
N ASP A 403 -12.22 1.63 -2.63
CA ASP A 403 -10.84 2.11 -2.53
C ASP A 403 -10.74 3.63 -2.67
N TYR A 404 -11.66 4.25 -3.42
CA TYR A 404 -11.69 5.70 -3.60
C TYR A 404 -12.12 6.38 -2.30
N LEU A 405 -13.21 5.94 -1.69
CA LEU A 405 -13.70 6.50 -0.41
C LEU A 405 -12.75 6.22 0.75
N MET A 406 -12.09 5.06 0.77
CA MET A 406 -11.06 4.78 1.77
C MET A 406 -9.92 5.79 1.70
N LEU A 407 -9.44 6.15 0.50
CA LEU A 407 -8.36 7.12 0.32
C LEU A 407 -8.80 8.59 0.42
N ASP A 408 -10.00 8.93 -0.01
CA ASP A 408 -10.50 10.31 -0.07
C ASP A 408 -11.11 10.78 1.25
N GLN A 409 -11.76 9.88 2.00
CA GLN A 409 -12.53 10.22 3.20
C GLN A 409 -11.90 9.62 4.47
N PHE A 410 -11.81 8.29 4.55
CA PHE A 410 -11.37 7.60 5.78
C PHE A 410 -9.90 7.85 6.11
N TRP A 411 -9.03 7.79 5.11
CA TRP A 411 -7.60 7.97 5.28
C TRP A 411 -7.22 9.34 5.84
N PRO A 412 -7.70 10.48 5.28
CA PRO A 412 -7.49 11.80 5.88
C PRO A 412 -8.05 11.92 7.30
N PHE A 413 -9.15 11.22 7.61
CA PHE A 413 -9.71 11.18 8.96
C PHE A 413 -8.76 10.49 9.95
N MET A 414 -8.25 9.30 9.62
CA MET A 414 -7.29 8.59 10.49
C MET A 414 -6.02 9.41 10.72
N HIS A 415 -5.54 10.12 9.70
CA HIS A 415 -4.42 11.05 9.83
C HIS A 415 -4.71 12.17 10.83
N GLN A 416 -5.91 12.74 10.80
CA GLN A 416 -6.31 13.77 11.78
C GLN A 416 -6.29 13.20 13.19
N VAL A 417 -6.82 11.99 13.40
CA VAL A 417 -6.83 11.32 14.70
C VAL A 417 -5.41 11.12 15.24
N VAL A 418 -4.48 10.62 14.40
CA VAL A 418 -3.08 10.43 14.81
C VAL A 418 -2.37 11.77 15.05
N MET A 419 -2.68 12.81 14.29
CA MET A 419 -2.10 14.16 14.44
C MET A 419 -2.46 14.84 15.76
N ILE A 420 -3.57 14.47 16.40
CA ILE A 420 -3.92 14.98 17.74
C ILE A 420 -2.83 14.60 18.76
N GLY A 421 -2.11 13.50 18.54
CA GLY A 421 -1.01 13.04 19.41
C GLY A 421 -1.47 12.47 20.76
N LYS A 422 -2.79 12.31 20.96
CA LYS A 422 -3.40 11.72 22.16
C LYS A 422 -3.71 10.24 21.92
N PRO A 423 -3.08 9.29 22.64
CA PRO A 423 -3.25 7.87 22.39
C PRO A 423 -4.69 7.37 22.62
N GLU A 424 -5.46 8.08 23.43
CA GLU A 424 -6.84 7.76 23.77
C GLU A 424 -7.75 7.78 22.53
N PHE A 425 -7.57 8.78 21.64
CA PHE A 425 -8.42 8.94 20.45
C PHE A 425 -8.12 7.87 19.38
N LYS A 426 -6.83 7.58 19.14
CA LYS A 426 -6.42 6.53 18.20
C LYS A 426 -6.83 5.15 18.69
N ASN A 427 -6.76 4.89 20.00
CA ASN A 427 -7.19 3.62 20.56
C ASN A 427 -8.70 3.47 20.45
N LEU A 428 -9.44 4.53 20.80
CA LEU A 428 -10.90 4.52 20.74
C LEU A 428 -11.43 4.18 19.34
N ILE A 429 -10.92 4.81 18.28
CA ILE A 429 -11.41 4.49 16.92
C ILE A 429 -11.09 3.04 16.50
N LEU A 430 -9.96 2.49 16.94
CA LEU A 430 -9.62 1.09 16.69
C LEU A 430 -10.51 0.15 17.53
N ASP A 431 -10.79 0.50 18.79
CA ASP A 431 -11.73 -0.24 19.65
C ASP A 431 -13.14 -0.28 19.04
N LEU A 432 -13.61 0.84 18.46
CA LEU A 432 -14.92 0.90 17.79
C LEU A 432 -14.97 -0.02 16.56
N ILE A 433 -13.88 -0.05 15.78
CA ILE A 433 -13.78 -0.90 14.58
C ILE A 433 -13.75 -2.38 14.97
N GLU A 434 -12.94 -2.72 15.96
CA GLU A 434 -12.79 -4.07 16.49
C GLU A 434 -14.08 -4.59 17.13
N MET A 435 -14.81 -3.72 17.84
CA MET A 435 -16.08 -4.06 18.47
C MET A 435 -17.19 -4.34 17.45
N HIS A 436 -17.19 -3.64 16.32
CA HIS A 436 -18.25 -3.81 15.32
C HIS A 436 -17.96 -4.94 14.32
N LEU A 437 -16.73 -5.01 13.79
CA LEU A 437 -16.43 -5.90 12.67
C LEU A 437 -16.21 -7.33 13.14
N SER A 438 -16.88 -8.27 12.47
CA SER A 438 -16.51 -9.69 12.57
C SER A 438 -15.07 -9.93 12.10
N SER A 439 -14.46 -11.05 12.52
CA SER A 439 -13.09 -11.43 12.12
C SER A 439 -12.86 -11.40 10.61
N ASP A 440 -13.84 -11.81 9.81
CA ASP A 440 -13.73 -11.81 8.34
C ASP A 440 -13.85 -10.40 7.76
N GLN A 441 -14.75 -9.58 8.29
CA GLN A 441 -14.87 -8.17 7.88
C GLN A 441 -13.62 -7.38 8.24
N LEU A 442 -13.04 -7.62 9.43
CA LEU A 442 -11.80 -6.99 9.86
C LEU A 442 -10.63 -7.38 8.94
N ARG A 443 -10.54 -8.65 8.51
CA ARG A 443 -9.55 -9.10 7.52
C ARG A 443 -9.64 -8.33 6.20
N VAL A 444 -10.85 -8.19 5.65
CA VAL A 444 -11.08 -7.44 4.41
C VAL A 444 -10.74 -5.96 4.59
N PHE A 445 -11.13 -5.36 5.72
CA PHE A 445 -10.80 -3.98 6.06
C PHE A 445 -9.28 -3.77 6.12
N VAL A 446 -8.58 -4.61 6.90
CA VAL A 446 -7.12 -4.52 7.09
C VAL A 446 -6.38 -4.73 5.78
N GLN A 447 -6.78 -5.71 4.96
CA GLN A 447 -6.20 -5.91 3.63
C GLN A 447 -6.28 -4.64 2.79
N LYS A 448 -7.46 -4.06 2.65
CA LYS A 448 -7.67 -2.84 1.84
C LYS A 448 -6.89 -1.67 2.39
N PHE A 449 -6.97 -1.47 3.71
CA PHE A 449 -6.27 -0.41 4.40
C PHE A 449 -4.75 -0.53 4.21
N MET A 450 -4.17 -1.70 4.43
CA MET A 450 -2.74 -1.95 4.29
C MET A 450 -2.28 -1.71 2.85
N ARG A 451 -2.94 -2.31 1.86
CA ARG A 451 -2.59 -2.13 0.44
C ARG A 451 -2.56 -0.66 0.03
N LEU A 452 -3.60 0.11 0.39
CA LEU A 452 -3.71 1.52 0.02
C LEU A 452 -2.73 2.42 0.81
N SER A 453 -2.48 2.10 2.08
CA SER A 453 -1.50 2.80 2.92
C SER A 453 -0.07 2.60 2.40
N ILE A 454 0.27 1.37 2.02
CA ILE A 454 1.57 0.99 1.47
C ILE A 454 1.79 1.68 0.13
N LEU A 455 0.77 1.71 -0.74
CA LEU A 455 0.82 2.44 -2.01
C LEU A 455 1.14 3.93 -1.78
N LYS A 456 0.54 4.55 -0.76
CA LYS A 456 0.89 5.92 -0.36
C LYS A 456 2.34 6.01 0.09
N CYS A 457 2.80 5.09 0.94
CA CYS A 457 4.19 5.05 1.42
C CYS A 457 5.23 5.02 0.28
N GLN A 458 4.99 4.21 -0.74
CA GLN A 458 5.91 4.07 -1.89
C GLN A 458 6.04 5.37 -2.70
N SER A 459 5.03 6.23 -2.67
CA SER A 459 5.07 7.53 -3.35
C SER A 459 5.76 8.65 -2.54
N MET A 460 6.31 8.35 -1.35
CA MET A 460 6.89 9.36 -0.45
C MET A 460 8.42 9.37 -0.52
N SER A 461 8.98 10.39 -1.16
CA SER A 461 10.43 10.59 -1.16
C SER A 461 10.96 10.97 0.22
N ILE A 462 12.17 10.52 0.54
CA ILE A 462 12.85 10.84 1.80
C ILE A 462 13.30 12.32 1.93
N LEU A 463 13.42 13.04 0.80
CA LEU A 463 13.79 14.45 0.79
C LEU A 463 12.57 15.36 0.97
N VAL A 464 12.71 16.30 1.91
CA VAL A 464 11.60 17.13 2.40
C VAL A 464 11.21 18.26 1.43
N ASN A 465 12.02 18.58 0.42
CA ASN A 465 12.01 19.92 -0.18
C ASN A 465 12.11 19.99 -1.71
N HIS A 466 11.38 19.17 -2.46
CA HIS A 466 11.28 19.45 -3.91
C HIS A 466 10.47 20.70 -4.28
N MET A 467 9.80 21.33 -3.31
CA MET A 467 8.67 22.18 -3.67
C MET A 467 8.56 23.51 -2.93
N GLY A 468 9.58 23.99 -2.20
CA GLY A 468 9.41 25.24 -1.43
C GLY A 468 8.16 25.26 -0.53
N LYS A 469 7.60 24.08 -0.23
CA LYS A 469 6.41 23.91 0.60
C LYS A 469 6.86 23.97 2.06
N PRO A 470 6.04 24.54 2.96
CA PRO A 470 6.39 24.67 4.37
C PRO A 470 6.69 23.30 5.00
N ALA A 471 7.50 23.30 6.05
CA ALA A 471 7.90 22.14 6.85
C ALA A 471 6.73 21.34 7.49
N SER A 472 5.48 21.70 7.21
CA SER A 472 4.25 21.13 7.76
C SER A 472 3.77 19.84 7.10
N ARG A 473 4.35 19.38 5.96
CA ARG A 473 3.95 18.12 5.30
C ARG A 473 4.70 16.87 5.78
N ARG A 474 5.95 17.00 6.26
CA ARG A 474 6.71 15.84 6.80
C ARG A 474 5.99 15.13 7.96
N PRO A 475 5.28 15.82 8.88
CA PRO A 475 4.44 15.14 9.85
C PRO A 475 3.46 14.21 9.16
N PHE A 476 2.74 14.69 8.13
CA PHE A 476 1.68 13.96 7.44
C PHE A 476 2.15 12.71 6.69
N ASP A 477 3.27 12.79 5.97
CA ASP A 477 3.83 11.63 5.25
C ASP A 477 4.30 10.53 6.23
N LEU A 478 4.84 10.92 7.39
CA LEU A 478 5.28 10.00 8.43
C LEU A 478 4.12 9.38 9.24
N LEU A 479 2.93 10.01 9.22
CA LEU A 479 1.73 9.43 9.84
C LEU A 479 1.33 8.11 9.19
N ASN A 480 1.63 7.88 7.91
CA ASN A 480 1.27 6.64 7.21
C ASN A 480 1.91 5.44 7.90
N PHE A 481 3.21 5.55 8.11
CA PHE A 481 4.00 4.57 8.81
C PHE A 481 3.53 4.45 10.27
N GLN A 482 3.31 5.56 10.97
CA GLN A 482 2.79 5.50 12.33
C GLN A 482 1.44 4.76 12.39
N LEU A 483 0.49 5.11 11.53
CA LEU A 483 -0.84 4.52 11.50
C LEU A 483 -0.80 3.01 11.23
N ILE A 484 0.07 2.56 10.33
CA ILE A 484 0.33 1.12 10.12
C ILE A 484 0.82 0.48 11.41
N LEU A 485 1.84 1.04 12.10
CA LEU A 485 2.33 0.49 13.37
C LEU A 485 1.25 0.44 14.44
N GLU A 486 0.46 1.50 14.59
CA GLU A 486 -0.57 1.58 15.62
C GLU A 486 -1.64 0.50 15.41
N MET A 487 -2.03 0.26 14.15
CA MET A 487 -2.95 -0.83 13.82
C MET A 487 -2.31 -2.19 14.11
N VAL A 488 -1.15 -2.49 13.55
CA VAL A 488 -0.53 -3.82 13.71
C VAL A 488 0.06 -4.05 15.11
N SER A 489 0.06 -3.04 15.99
CA SER A 489 0.38 -3.25 17.41
C SER A 489 -0.73 -3.96 18.17
N ARG A 490 -1.93 -4.09 17.58
CA ARG A 490 -3.06 -4.84 18.13
C ARG A 490 -3.10 -6.25 17.57
N GLU A 491 -3.49 -7.22 18.39
CA GLU A 491 -3.44 -8.64 18.07
C GLU A 491 -4.40 -9.00 16.93
N GLU A 492 -5.60 -8.43 16.94
CA GLU A 492 -6.69 -8.61 15.99
C GLU A 492 -6.28 -8.17 14.58
N TYR A 493 -5.68 -6.99 14.50
CA TYR A 493 -5.21 -6.38 13.26
C TYR A 493 -3.94 -7.04 12.74
N MET A 494 -3.00 -7.38 13.62
CA MET A 494 -1.81 -8.15 13.24
C MET A 494 -2.22 -9.51 12.67
N TYR A 495 -3.13 -10.22 13.32
CA TYR A 495 -3.68 -11.48 12.84
C TYR A 495 -4.36 -11.31 11.48
N ALA A 496 -5.22 -10.30 11.34
CA ALA A 496 -5.88 -9.99 10.08
C ALA A 496 -4.89 -9.75 8.93
N TRP A 497 -3.73 -9.15 9.23
CA TRP A 497 -2.70 -8.87 8.23
C TRP A 497 -1.80 -10.06 7.90
N ILE A 498 -1.22 -10.75 8.90
CA ILE A 498 -0.21 -11.82 8.65
C ILE A 498 -0.80 -13.04 7.95
N PHE A 499 -2.10 -13.28 8.10
CA PHE A 499 -2.82 -14.38 7.45
C PHE A 499 -3.37 -14.02 6.06
N HIS A 500 -3.16 -12.79 5.61
CA HIS A 500 -3.57 -12.36 4.29
C HIS A 500 -2.57 -12.81 3.20
N ASP A 501 -3.06 -13.09 1.98
CA ASP A 501 -2.24 -13.58 0.87
C ASP A 501 -1.22 -12.55 0.38
N SER A 502 -1.55 -11.25 0.48
CA SER A 502 -0.65 -10.14 0.10
C SER A 502 0.46 -9.88 1.11
N PHE A 503 0.49 -10.54 2.28
CA PHE A 503 1.39 -10.20 3.38
C PHE A 503 2.87 -10.08 2.94
N PHE A 504 3.33 -10.98 2.06
CA PHE A 504 4.72 -10.93 1.58
C PHE A 504 4.97 -9.74 0.65
N GLU A 505 4.06 -9.46 -0.28
CA GLU A 505 4.15 -8.29 -1.15
C GLU A 505 4.06 -6.98 -0.34
N ASP A 506 3.20 -6.94 0.67
CA ASP A 506 3.07 -5.81 1.59
C ASP A 506 4.39 -5.55 2.32
N LEU A 507 5.05 -6.59 2.83
CA LEU A 507 6.36 -6.46 3.48
C LEU A 507 7.44 -6.00 2.50
N GLU A 508 7.53 -6.57 1.29
CA GLU A 508 8.49 -6.09 0.28
C GLU A 508 8.32 -4.60 0.03
N ASN A 509 7.08 -4.16 -0.20
CA ASN A 509 6.75 -2.77 -0.48
C ASN A 509 6.97 -1.85 0.74
N LEU A 510 6.80 -2.35 1.97
CA LEU A 510 7.04 -1.59 3.21
C LEU A 510 8.51 -1.38 3.52
N PHE A 511 9.37 -2.37 3.25
CA PHE A 511 10.82 -2.26 3.42
C PHE A 511 11.49 -1.49 2.28
N GLU A 512 10.79 -1.26 1.17
CA GLU A 512 11.25 -0.42 0.09
C GLU A 512 11.22 1.07 0.47
N LEU A 513 12.36 1.73 0.30
CA LEU A 513 12.48 3.17 0.50
C LEU A 513 12.54 3.88 -0.85
N HIS A 514 11.66 4.87 -1.04
CA HIS A 514 11.72 5.74 -2.20
C HIS A 514 12.92 6.69 -2.09
N MET A 515 14.00 6.30 -2.78
CA MET A 515 15.23 7.08 -2.87
C MET A 515 15.08 8.26 -3.85
N PRO A 516 15.64 9.44 -3.54
CA PRO A 516 15.61 10.57 -4.46
C PRO A 516 16.46 10.32 -5.70
N SER A 517 16.10 10.96 -6.82
CA SER A 517 16.89 10.90 -8.04
C SER A 517 18.21 11.67 -7.93
N GLN A 518 19.12 11.47 -8.89
CA GLN A 518 20.37 12.25 -8.91
C GLN A 518 20.08 13.76 -9.01
N THR A 519 19.13 14.14 -9.86
CA THR A 519 18.68 15.54 -9.97
C THR A 519 18.20 16.07 -8.63
N ASP A 520 17.57 15.22 -7.83
CA ASP A 520 17.07 15.61 -6.53
C ASP A 520 18.19 15.92 -5.55
N TRP A 521 19.22 15.07 -5.55
CA TRP A 521 20.42 15.27 -4.75
C TRP A 521 21.17 16.54 -5.16
N ASP A 522 21.29 16.80 -6.46
CA ASP A 522 21.99 17.98 -7.00
C ASP A 522 21.27 19.30 -6.66
N HIS A 523 19.92 19.28 -6.56
CA HIS A 523 19.16 20.44 -6.09
C HIS A 523 19.24 20.62 -4.57
N TYR A 524 19.35 19.50 -3.84
CA TYR A 524 19.32 19.50 -2.39
C TYR A 524 20.68 19.78 -1.76
N PHE A 525 21.78 19.41 -2.42
CA PHE A 525 23.15 19.68 -1.98
C PHE A 525 23.86 20.60 -2.95
N ASP A 526 24.61 21.57 -2.43
CA ASP A 526 25.44 22.43 -3.29
C ASP A 526 26.50 21.56 -4.01
N PRO A 527 26.76 21.80 -5.32
CA PRO A 527 27.75 21.04 -6.07
C PRO A 527 29.15 21.21 -5.46
N PRO A 528 30.08 20.26 -5.68
CA PRO A 528 31.42 20.32 -5.11
C PRO A 528 32.09 21.68 -5.36
N PHE A 529 32.57 22.33 -4.29
CA PHE A 529 33.23 23.64 -4.35
C PHE A 529 34.53 23.63 -3.54
N HIS A 530 35.46 24.51 -3.90
CA HIS A 530 36.68 24.72 -3.12
C HIS A 530 36.40 25.67 -1.95
N GLU A 531 36.97 25.40 -0.79
CA GLU A 531 36.79 26.19 0.44
C GLU A 531 37.19 27.67 0.32
N TYR A 532 38.06 28.01 -0.66
CA TYR A 532 38.52 29.38 -0.92
C TYR A 532 37.63 30.17 -1.90
N VAL A 533 36.56 29.57 -2.43
CA VAL A 533 35.59 30.29 -3.27
C VAL A 533 34.75 31.23 -2.39
N PRO A 534 34.59 32.53 -2.73
CA PRO A 534 33.72 33.43 -1.99
C PRO A 534 32.30 32.86 -1.81
N GLY A 535 31.76 32.93 -0.60
CA GLY A 535 30.45 32.32 -0.25
C GLY A 535 30.49 30.81 0.04
N SER A 536 31.68 30.18 0.06
CA SER A 536 31.86 28.76 0.43
C SER A 536 31.31 28.45 1.82
N GLN A 537 31.49 29.33 2.80
CA GLN A 537 31.01 29.13 4.18
C GLN A 537 29.47 28.98 4.25
N ASP A 538 28.74 29.77 3.47
CA ASP A 538 27.28 29.66 3.41
C ASP A 538 26.82 28.36 2.75
N LYS A 539 27.53 27.92 1.70
CA LYS A 539 27.30 26.62 1.05
C LYS A 539 27.59 25.45 2.00
N ILE A 540 28.71 25.49 2.73
CA ILE A 540 29.03 24.48 3.76
C ILE A 540 27.91 24.42 4.80
N ARG A 541 27.49 25.58 5.32
CA ARG A 541 26.42 25.67 6.33
C ARG A 541 25.10 25.10 5.80
N ARG A 542 24.73 25.39 4.55
CA ARG A 542 23.51 24.90 3.91
C ARG A 542 23.56 23.39 3.69
N SER A 543 24.62 22.86 3.06
CA SER A 543 24.80 21.42 2.83
C SER A 543 24.85 20.63 4.14
N THR A 544 25.51 21.16 5.17
CA THR A 544 25.55 20.53 6.51
C THR A 544 24.14 20.47 7.13
N LYS A 545 23.37 21.56 7.07
CA LYS A 545 21.98 21.59 7.54
C LYS A 545 21.12 20.56 6.79
N ASN A 546 21.30 20.46 5.48
CA ASN A 546 20.56 19.53 4.63
C ASN A 546 20.95 18.07 4.92
N TYR A 547 22.23 17.77 5.13
CA TYR A 547 22.71 16.46 5.58
C TYR A 547 22.05 16.03 6.88
N PHE A 548 22.05 16.87 7.91
CA PHE A 548 21.40 16.53 9.19
C PHE A 548 19.88 16.34 9.06
N LYS A 549 19.21 17.08 8.18
CA LYS A 549 17.78 16.86 7.88
C LYS A 549 17.52 15.50 7.23
N THR A 550 18.37 15.12 6.28
CA THR A 550 18.32 13.83 5.59
C THR A 550 18.62 12.69 6.55
N GLN A 551 19.68 12.81 7.37
CA GLN A 551 20.00 11.85 8.41
C GLN A 551 18.84 11.66 9.41
N LYS A 552 18.19 12.74 9.84
CA LYS A 552 16.97 12.66 10.67
C LYS A 552 15.83 11.93 9.95
N ALA A 553 15.70 12.07 8.63
CA ALA A 553 14.72 11.34 7.82
C ALA A 553 14.97 9.83 7.86
N PHE A 554 16.19 9.43 7.56
CA PHE A 554 16.60 8.02 7.54
C PHE A 554 16.44 7.39 8.91
N ASN A 555 16.92 8.06 9.97
CA ASN A 555 16.78 7.56 11.33
C ASN A 555 15.32 7.39 11.74
N PHE A 556 14.40 8.20 11.21
CA PHE A 556 12.97 8.05 11.47
C PHE A 556 12.41 6.80 10.77
N HIS A 557 12.64 6.62 9.47
CA HIS A 557 12.19 5.43 8.73
C HIS A 557 12.77 4.15 9.33
N GLN A 558 14.05 4.18 9.69
CA GLN A 558 14.72 3.07 10.36
C GLN A 558 14.05 2.73 11.70
N LYS A 559 13.64 3.73 12.51
CA LYS A 559 12.88 3.48 13.74
C LYS A 559 11.55 2.79 13.46
N TYR A 560 10.85 3.18 12.40
CA TYR A 560 9.61 2.52 11.99
C TYR A 560 9.85 1.06 11.63
N TRP A 561 10.78 0.77 10.71
CA TRP A 561 11.06 -0.61 10.31
C TRP A 561 11.54 -1.46 11.48
N LEU A 562 12.39 -0.93 12.35
CA LEU A 562 12.81 -1.63 13.57
C LEU A 562 11.62 -1.96 14.48
N LYS A 563 10.67 -1.03 14.62
CA LYS A 563 9.46 -1.26 15.43
C LYS A 563 8.55 -2.29 14.76
N LEU A 564 8.34 -2.19 13.45
CA LEU A 564 7.58 -3.17 12.68
C LEU A 564 8.20 -4.58 12.81
N THR A 565 9.51 -4.71 12.55
CA THR A 565 10.23 -5.97 12.73
C THR A 565 10.13 -6.46 14.17
N SER A 566 10.17 -5.57 15.18
CA SER A 566 10.00 -6.02 16.58
C SER A 566 8.65 -6.67 16.84
N LEU A 567 7.55 -6.13 16.28
CA LEU A 567 6.22 -6.71 16.38
C LEU A 567 6.14 -8.04 15.61
N LEU A 568 6.76 -8.10 14.43
CA LEU A 568 6.83 -9.33 13.63
C LEU A 568 7.73 -10.41 14.24
N MET A 569 8.64 -10.06 15.15
CA MET A 569 9.49 -11.01 15.88
C MET A 569 8.81 -11.54 17.15
N GLU A 570 7.59 -11.12 17.46
CA GLU A 570 6.83 -11.65 18.58
C GLU A 570 6.47 -13.12 18.34
N ARG A 571 6.75 -13.94 19.36
CA ARG A 571 6.51 -15.39 19.35
C ARG A 571 5.15 -15.78 19.92
N LYS A 572 4.38 -14.80 20.40
CA LYS A 572 3.02 -15.04 20.91
C LYS A 572 2.15 -15.50 19.74
N LYS A 573 1.56 -16.70 19.87
CA LYS A 573 0.58 -17.18 18.91
C LYS A 573 -0.70 -16.37 19.07
N LEU A 574 -1.18 -15.80 17.96
CA LEU A 574 -2.41 -15.03 17.93
C LEU A 574 -3.61 -15.98 17.77
N CYS A 575 -4.69 -15.72 18.51
CA CYS A 575 -5.89 -16.56 18.52
C CYS A 575 -7.13 -15.68 18.65
N ILE A 576 -7.90 -15.51 17.56
CA ILE A 576 -9.04 -14.57 17.56
C ILE A 576 -10.40 -15.25 17.28
N SER A 577 -10.47 -16.55 16.96
CA SER A 577 -11.69 -17.38 17.04
C SER A 577 -11.40 -18.85 16.67
N THR A 578 -12.42 -19.71 16.63
CA THR A 578 -12.43 -21.19 16.48
C THR A 578 -11.72 -21.78 15.25
N THR A 579 -11.01 -21.00 14.44
CA THR A 579 -10.19 -21.49 13.33
C THR A 579 -8.85 -22.04 13.83
N ASP A 580 -8.51 -23.28 13.43
CA ASP A 580 -7.34 -24.05 13.89
C ASP A 580 -5.95 -23.48 13.51
N GLN A 581 -5.88 -22.42 12.70
CA GLN A 581 -4.60 -21.87 12.23
C GLN A 581 -3.95 -20.96 13.29
N LYS A 582 -3.03 -21.53 14.06
CA LYS A 582 -2.23 -20.85 15.09
C LYS A 582 -0.80 -20.62 14.59
N LYS A 583 -0.51 -19.42 14.08
CA LYS A 583 0.85 -18.96 13.79
C LYS A 583 1.16 -17.71 14.62
N ALA A 584 2.40 -17.61 15.10
CA ALA A 584 2.91 -16.36 15.63
C ALA A 584 3.33 -15.43 14.47
N PRO A 585 3.36 -14.10 14.68
CA PRO A 585 3.96 -13.16 13.72
C PRO A 585 5.36 -13.60 13.28
N PHE A 586 6.15 -14.11 14.22
CA PHE A 586 7.49 -14.63 13.96
C PHE A 586 7.51 -15.75 12.91
N ASP A 587 6.57 -16.69 12.97
CA ASP A 587 6.51 -17.81 12.02
C ASP A 587 6.29 -17.30 10.59
N ARG A 588 5.36 -16.35 10.43
CA ARG A 588 5.04 -15.74 9.13
C ARG A 588 6.16 -14.86 8.60
N PHE A 589 6.85 -14.13 9.48
CA PHE A 589 8.00 -13.32 9.09
C PHE A 589 9.20 -14.18 8.68
N ARG A 590 9.44 -15.31 9.36
CA ARG A 590 10.45 -16.29 8.93
C ARG A 590 10.09 -16.89 7.57
N ASP A 591 8.84 -17.28 7.35
CA ASP A 591 8.36 -17.77 6.04
C ASP A 591 8.61 -16.72 4.94
N PHE A 592 8.45 -15.43 5.25
CA PHE A 592 8.78 -14.31 4.35
C PHE A 592 10.29 -14.20 4.07
N LEU A 593 11.17 -14.26 5.08
CA LEU A 593 12.63 -14.23 4.87
C LEU A 593 13.08 -15.38 3.98
N HIS A 594 12.53 -16.57 4.19
CA HIS A 594 12.79 -17.73 3.35
C HIS A 594 12.34 -17.50 1.90
N TYR A 595 11.16 -16.91 1.70
CA TYR A 595 10.67 -16.52 0.38
C TYR A 595 11.62 -15.55 -0.33
N ILE A 596 12.11 -14.51 0.37
CA ILE A 596 13.08 -13.56 -0.20
C ILE A 596 14.42 -14.24 -0.53
N ALA A 597 14.92 -15.12 0.35
CA ALA A 597 16.12 -15.90 0.11
C ALA A 597 15.99 -16.76 -1.17
N CYS A 598 14.86 -17.45 -1.34
CA CYS A 598 14.55 -18.24 -2.53
C CYS A 598 14.42 -17.38 -3.79
N LYS A 599 13.77 -16.22 -3.68
CA LYS A 599 13.58 -15.28 -4.80
C LYS A 599 14.90 -14.77 -5.37
N ASN A 600 15.92 -14.57 -4.52
CA ASN A 600 17.23 -14.03 -4.92
C ASN A 600 18.30 -15.07 -5.25
N THR A 601 18.02 -16.38 -5.12
CA THR A 601 18.99 -17.46 -5.38
C THR A 601 18.82 -18.14 -6.75
N HIS A 602 17.85 -17.72 -7.57
CA HIS A 602 17.48 -18.41 -8.82
C HIS A 602 17.09 -19.91 -8.67
N LEU A 603 17.05 -20.47 -7.45
CA LEU A 603 16.68 -21.87 -7.17
C LEU A 603 15.28 -22.22 -7.68
N SER A 604 14.39 -21.24 -7.73
CA SER A 604 13.04 -21.40 -8.26
C SER A 604 12.99 -21.55 -9.79
N ARG A 605 14.10 -21.37 -10.52
CA ARG A 605 14.24 -21.76 -11.95
C ARG A 605 14.50 -23.26 -12.15
N GLN A 606 15.12 -23.95 -11.19
CA GLN A 606 15.42 -25.38 -11.31
C GLN A 606 14.18 -26.24 -11.02
N ASN A 607 13.36 -25.87 -10.03
CA ASN A 607 12.11 -26.58 -9.72
C ASN A 607 11.06 -26.51 -10.87
N GLN A 608 11.13 -25.50 -11.75
CA GLN A 608 10.26 -25.40 -12.94
C GLN A 608 10.58 -26.46 -14.01
N ALA A 609 11.81 -26.99 -14.04
CA ALA A 609 12.20 -28.03 -14.99
C ALA A 609 11.70 -29.42 -14.57
N GLU A 610 11.41 -29.63 -13.28
CA GLU A 610 11.06 -30.95 -12.73
C GLU A 610 9.54 -31.19 -12.59
N ASN A 611 8.70 -30.15 -12.61
CA ASN A 611 7.24 -30.33 -12.50
C ASN A 611 6.41 -29.25 -13.25
N PRO A 612 6.08 -29.46 -14.55
CA PRO A 612 5.39 -28.46 -15.37
C PRO A 612 3.91 -28.22 -14.99
N ASN A 613 3.32 -29.03 -14.11
CA ASN A 613 1.90 -28.95 -13.73
C ASN A 613 1.64 -28.25 -12.38
N GLN A 614 2.68 -27.76 -11.69
CA GLN A 614 2.53 -27.03 -10.44
C GLN A 614 2.65 -25.52 -10.74
N GLU A 615 1.51 -24.84 -10.82
CA GLU A 615 1.48 -23.37 -10.88
C GLU A 615 2.00 -22.80 -9.56
N VAL A 616 3.29 -22.43 -9.54
CA VAL A 616 3.82 -21.55 -8.49
C VAL A 616 3.58 -20.11 -8.96
N PRO A 617 2.83 -19.29 -8.21
CA PRO A 617 2.63 -17.91 -8.62
C PRO A 617 3.96 -17.15 -8.44
N PHE A 618 4.21 -16.23 -9.37
CA PHE A 618 5.29 -15.23 -9.36
C PHE A 618 6.69 -15.67 -9.82
N GLN A 619 7.16 -15.08 -10.92
CA GLN A 619 8.60 -14.88 -11.16
C GLN A 619 8.90 -13.84 -12.27
N ALA A 620 9.22 -12.62 -11.83
CA ALA A 620 10.23 -11.72 -12.41
C ALA A 620 10.57 -10.61 -11.38
N GLY A 621 11.86 -10.22 -11.32
CA GLY A 621 12.39 -9.16 -10.44
C GLY A 621 13.31 -9.68 -9.32
N LEU A 622 14.62 -9.40 -9.41
CA LEU A 622 15.46 -9.32 -8.21
C LEU A 622 14.88 -8.21 -7.33
N ASN A 623 14.80 -8.45 -6.03
CA ASN A 623 14.28 -7.43 -5.12
C ASN A 623 15.19 -6.19 -5.15
N ASN A 624 14.60 -5.00 -4.96
CA ASN A 624 15.36 -3.76 -4.87
C ASN A 624 16.43 -3.85 -3.76
N THR A 625 17.68 -3.55 -4.09
CA THR A 625 18.82 -3.56 -3.16
C THR A 625 18.54 -2.79 -1.87
N CYS A 626 17.84 -1.65 -1.98
CA CYS A 626 17.51 -0.83 -0.82
C CYS A 626 16.56 -1.58 0.13
N MET A 627 15.54 -2.26 -0.42
CA MET A 627 14.62 -3.09 0.35
C MET A 627 15.38 -4.20 1.07
N LEU A 628 16.22 -4.95 0.35
CA LEU A 628 17.04 -6.03 0.94
C LEU A 628 17.96 -5.52 2.04
N THR A 629 18.58 -4.36 1.84
CA THR A 629 19.45 -3.72 2.84
C THR A 629 18.69 -3.34 4.10
N ASN A 630 17.50 -2.76 3.96
CA ASN A 630 16.66 -2.36 5.11
C ASN A 630 16.15 -3.58 5.87
N LEU A 631 15.64 -4.60 5.15
CA LEU A 631 15.20 -5.87 5.72
C LEU A 631 16.34 -6.54 6.48
N PHE A 632 17.51 -6.67 5.85
CA PHE A 632 18.69 -7.27 6.47
C PHE A 632 19.11 -6.51 7.73
N ALA A 633 19.24 -5.18 7.65
CA ALA A 633 19.66 -4.36 8.78
C ALA A 633 18.69 -4.46 9.98
N CYS A 634 17.39 -4.50 9.72
CA CYS A 634 16.39 -4.62 10.78
C CYS A 634 16.41 -6.02 11.42
N SER A 635 16.46 -7.08 10.59
CA SER A 635 16.52 -8.46 11.06
C SER A 635 17.81 -8.80 11.80
N MET A 636 18.95 -8.23 11.39
CA MET A 636 20.25 -8.44 12.05
C MET A 636 20.28 -7.96 13.51
N LYS A 637 19.54 -6.90 13.85
CA LYS A 637 19.48 -6.40 15.23
C LYS A 637 18.93 -7.47 16.19
N PHE A 638 18.04 -8.32 15.72
CA PHE A 638 17.47 -9.41 16.52
C PHE A 638 18.37 -10.65 16.55
N MET A 639 19.26 -10.80 15.57
CA MET A 639 20.33 -11.79 15.61
C MET A 639 21.42 -11.44 16.61
N GLU A 640 21.57 -10.19 17.04
CA GLU A 640 22.60 -9.80 18.02
C GLU A 640 22.51 -10.62 19.31
N HIS A 641 21.31 -10.97 19.78
CA HIS A 641 21.10 -11.84 20.95
C HIS A 641 21.44 -13.33 20.71
N VAL A 642 21.45 -13.76 19.44
CA VAL A 642 21.85 -15.11 19.03
C VAL A 642 23.38 -15.16 18.81
N VAL A 643 23.92 -14.12 18.17
CA VAL A 643 25.33 -13.94 17.81
C VAL A 643 26.22 -13.64 19.02
N THR A 644 25.66 -13.03 20.08
CA THR A 644 26.39 -12.75 21.32
C THR A 644 26.59 -14.00 22.18
N LYS A 645 25.88 -15.10 21.87
CA LYS A 645 26.18 -16.41 22.47
C LYS A 645 27.53 -16.91 21.94
N PRO A 646 28.30 -17.67 22.73
CA PRO A 646 29.52 -18.31 22.25
C PRO A 646 29.27 -19.07 20.95
N VAL A 647 30.23 -19.04 20.00
CA VAL A 647 30.13 -19.76 18.72
C VAL A 647 29.80 -21.25 18.91
N SER A 648 30.21 -21.84 20.04
CA SER A 648 29.87 -23.21 20.44
C SER A 648 28.37 -23.47 20.64
N CYS A 649 27.57 -22.44 20.91
CA CYS A 649 26.12 -22.51 21.08
C CYS A 649 25.37 -22.31 19.75
N PHE A 650 26.06 -21.84 18.71
CA PHE A 650 25.46 -21.72 17.39
C PHE A 650 25.72 -23.02 16.62
N PRO A 651 24.72 -23.61 15.95
CA PRO A 651 24.90 -24.86 15.23
C PRO A 651 25.63 -24.62 13.87
N PHE A 652 26.79 -23.94 13.90
CA PHE A 652 27.57 -23.58 12.71
C PHE A 652 27.98 -24.79 11.88
N HIS A 653 28.18 -25.94 12.56
CA HIS A 653 28.42 -27.24 11.93
C HIS A 653 27.30 -27.63 10.94
N CYS A 654 26.07 -27.13 11.10
CA CYS A 654 24.96 -27.40 10.19
C CYS A 654 25.11 -26.73 8.82
N LEU A 655 25.99 -25.72 8.66
CA LEU A 655 26.33 -25.16 7.35
C LEU A 655 27.15 -26.13 6.49
N PHE A 656 27.82 -27.11 7.11
CA PHE A 656 28.80 -27.99 6.46
C PHE A 656 28.37 -29.46 6.41
N MET A 657 27.31 -29.86 7.12
CA MET A 657 26.99 -31.28 7.32
C MET A 657 25.74 -31.68 6.51
N ARG A 658 25.96 -32.41 5.41
CA ARG A 658 24.90 -32.89 4.48
C ARG A 658 23.86 -33.83 5.10
N ASP A 659 24.29 -34.77 5.96
CA ASP A 659 23.53 -36.01 6.22
C ASP A 659 23.42 -36.40 7.71
N GLY A 660 23.48 -35.43 8.63
CA GLY A 660 23.57 -35.72 10.07
C GLY A 660 22.36 -35.38 10.93
N PHE A 661 21.44 -34.56 10.43
CA PHE A 661 20.41 -33.91 11.23
C PHE A 661 19.02 -34.09 10.63
N ASP A 662 18.02 -34.10 11.51
CA ASP A 662 16.59 -34.21 11.20
C ASP A 662 16.05 -32.88 10.64
N PHE A 663 16.59 -32.51 9.48
CA PHE A 663 16.19 -31.37 8.68
C PHE A 663 15.26 -31.86 7.56
N ASP A 664 14.12 -31.18 7.40
CA ASP A 664 13.14 -31.45 6.34
C ASP A 664 13.76 -31.37 4.93
N ASP A 665 13.17 -32.03 3.93
CA ASP A 665 13.69 -32.09 2.56
C ASP A 665 13.79 -30.71 1.88
N SER A 666 13.09 -29.69 2.41
CA SER A 666 13.22 -28.28 2.03
C SER A 666 14.61 -27.69 2.34
N LEU A 667 15.29 -28.20 3.38
CA LEU A 667 16.63 -27.77 3.81
C LEU A 667 17.77 -28.41 3.01
N LYS A 668 17.54 -29.59 2.43
CA LYS A 668 18.50 -30.32 1.59
C LYS A 668 18.62 -29.78 0.16
N ARG A 669 17.64 -28.99 -0.29
CA ARG A 669 17.50 -28.50 -1.68
C ARG A 669 18.21 -27.16 -1.99
N MET A 670 18.84 -26.52 -1.02
CA MET A 670 19.66 -25.34 -1.31
C MET A 670 21.05 -25.81 -1.74
N ASP A 671 21.28 -25.83 -3.06
CA ASP A 671 22.60 -26.04 -3.62
C ASP A 671 23.59 -25.01 -3.04
N ARG A 672 24.76 -25.53 -2.68
CA ARG A 672 25.96 -24.89 -2.10
C ARG A 672 26.01 -23.36 -2.22
N ILE A 673 26.36 -22.69 -1.12
CA ILE A 673 26.88 -21.30 -1.09
C ILE A 673 28.29 -21.23 -1.73
N GLY A 674 28.53 -21.94 -2.85
CA GLY A 674 29.75 -21.89 -3.64
C GLY A 674 30.91 -22.79 -3.17
N GLY A 675 31.99 -22.83 -3.97
CA GLY A 675 33.18 -23.67 -3.76
C GLY A 675 34.03 -23.28 -2.54
N SER A 676 33.86 -22.08 -1.99
CA SER A 676 34.57 -21.62 -0.78
C SER A 676 34.14 -22.37 0.48
N PHE A 677 32.84 -22.66 0.63
CA PHE A 677 32.35 -23.48 1.75
C PHE A 677 32.83 -24.94 1.65
N THR A 678 32.97 -25.49 0.44
CA THR A 678 33.54 -26.82 0.23
C THR A 678 35.02 -26.88 0.60
N HIS A 679 35.80 -25.83 0.33
CA HIS A 679 37.18 -25.74 0.78
C HIS A 679 37.27 -25.68 2.31
N LEU A 680 36.47 -24.81 2.95
CA LEU A 680 36.39 -24.69 4.40
C LEU A 680 35.92 -25.99 5.08
N GLU A 681 34.94 -26.68 4.52
CA GLU A 681 34.46 -27.99 4.98
C GLU A 681 35.58 -29.03 4.99
N ASN A 682 36.38 -29.07 3.92
CA ASN A 682 37.52 -29.99 3.82
C ASN A 682 38.63 -29.67 4.84
N GLU A 683 38.87 -28.38 5.09
CA GLU A 683 39.88 -27.92 6.05
C GLU A 683 39.45 -28.15 7.50
N LEU A 684 38.17 -27.95 7.80
CA LEU A 684 37.56 -28.12 9.13
C LEU A 684 37.06 -29.55 9.38
N ARG A 685 37.25 -30.48 8.44
CA ARG A 685 36.68 -31.83 8.46
C ARG A 685 36.89 -32.56 9.79
N ASN A 686 38.08 -32.48 10.37
CA ASN A 686 38.42 -33.14 11.63
C ASN A 686 37.68 -32.49 12.83
N ASN A 687 37.51 -31.17 12.82
CA ASN A 687 36.80 -30.44 13.86
C ASN A 687 35.29 -30.66 13.76
N LEU A 688 34.77 -30.90 12.55
CA LEU A 688 33.34 -31.15 12.30
C LEU A 688 32.90 -32.58 12.67
N GLN A 689 33.83 -33.55 12.77
CA GLN A 689 33.49 -34.94 13.15
C GLN A 689 32.79 -35.05 14.50
N ALA A 690 33.17 -34.22 15.49
CA ALA A 690 32.59 -34.23 16.83
C ALA A 690 31.09 -33.88 16.86
N PHE A 691 30.58 -33.26 15.78
CA PHE A 691 29.20 -32.83 15.66
C PHE A 691 28.33 -33.76 14.80
N LYS A 692 28.93 -34.81 14.20
CA LYS A 692 28.22 -35.75 13.33
C LYS A 692 27.26 -36.62 14.15
N GLY A 693 25.96 -36.54 13.86
CA GLY A 693 24.93 -37.36 14.50
C GLY A 693 24.36 -36.79 15.80
N LEU A 694 24.74 -35.56 16.19
CA LEU A 694 24.03 -34.83 17.24
C LEU A 694 22.60 -34.51 16.77
N LYS A 695 21.65 -34.37 17.70
CA LYS A 695 20.32 -33.84 17.40
C LYS A 695 20.24 -32.41 17.89
N LEU A 696 19.81 -31.51 17.02
CA LEU A 696 19.49 -30.14 17.42
C LEU A 696 18.13 -30.11 18.14
N THR A 697 18.03 -29.22 19.11
CA THR A 697 16.74 -28.77 19.64
C THR A 697 15.97 -28.00 18.56
N GLU A 698 14.64 -27.92 18.69
CA GLU A 698 13.82 -27.15 17.76
C GLU A 698 14.19 -25.66 17.75
N GLU A 699 14.60 -25.11 18.90
CA GLU A 699 15.09 -23.72 19.00
C GLU A 699 16.38 -23.52 18.19
N GLU A 700 17.34 -24.45 18.27
CA GLU A 700 18.60 -24.39 17.51
C GLU A 700 18.36 -24.55 16.00
N LYS A 701 17.44 -25.44 15.59
CA LYS A 701 17.03 -25.59 14.18
C LYS A 701 16.45 -24.29 13.63
N GLU A 702 15.59 -23.65 14.40
CA GLU A 702 14.94 -22.40 14.02
C GLU A 702 15.93 -21.23 13.93
N GLN A 703 16.85 -21.11 14.91
CA GLN A 703 17.93 -20.12 14.89
C GLN A 703 18.86 -20.32 13.68
N PHE A 704 19.19 -21.56 13.36
CA PHE A 704 19.97 -21.92 12.18
C PHE A 704 19.27 -21.50 10.89
N LEU A 705 17.99 -21.84 10.74
CA LEU A 705 17.17 -21.52 9.58
C LEU A 705 17.13 -20.01 9.32
N PHE A 706 16.83 -19.24 10.38
CA PHE A 706 16.79 -17.79 10.31
C PHE A 706 18.15 -17.21 9.86
N ALA A 707 19.24 -17.66 10.47
CA ALA A 707 20.59 -17.20 10.12
C ALA A 707 20.98 -17.57 8.68
N LYS A 708 20.58 -18.75 8.21
CA LYS A 708 20.82 -19.23 6.85
C LYS A 708 20.12 -18.35 5.82
N ASP A 709 18.82 -18.07 5.98
CA ASP A 709 18.07 -17.22 5.06
C ASP A 709 18.66 -15.81 5.02
N MET A 710 19.07 -15.27 6.18
CA MET A 710 19.76 -13.98 6.27
C MET A 710 21.11 -13.97 5.52
N LEU A 711 21.91 -15.03 5.65
CA LEU A 711 23.17 -15.17 4.91
C LEU A 711 22.93 -15.21 3.40
N ILE A 712 21.90 -15.93 2.96
CA ILE A 712 21.55 -16.04 1.55
C ILE A 712 21.11 -14.69 0.98
N ILE A 713 20.28 -13.94 1.72
CA ILE A 713 19.87 -12.57 1.36
C ILE A 713 21.10 -11.67 1.24
N PHE A 714 22.03 -11.78 2.17
CA PHE A 714 23.26 -11.00 2.14
C PHE A 714 24.14 -11.34 0.93
N VAL A 715 24.44 -12.62 0.70
CA VAL A 715 25.35 -13.09 -0.34
C VAL A 715 24.79 -12.85 -1.75
N ASN A 716 23.51 -13.16 -1.98
CA ASN A 716 22.93 -13.08 -3.32
C ASN A 716 22.23 -11.75 -3.60
N GLY A 717 21.86 -11.00 -2.56
CA GLY A 717 21.16 -9.73 -2.67
C GLY A 717 22.08 -8.52 -2.48
N MET A 718 22.73 -8.42 -1.32
CA MET A 718 23.47 -7.20 -0.93
C MET A 718 24.91 -7.17 -1.40
N LEU A 719 25.64 -8.29 -1.33
CA LEU A 719 27.07 -8.35 -1.63
C LEU A 719 27.42 -7.89 -3.06
N PRO A 720 26.70 -8.31 -4.12
CA PRO A 720 27.00 -7.85 -5.49
C PRO A 720 26.89 -6.33 -5.64
N GLU A 721 25.99 -5.71 -4.88
CA GLU A 721 25.73 -4.28 -4.93
C GLU A 721 26.76 -3.50 -4.13
N LEU A 722 27.21 -4.04 -2.99
CA LEU A 722 28.34 -3.49 -2.24
C LEU A 722 29.64 -3.53 -3.04
N GLU A 723 29.86 -4.60 -3.83
CA GLU A 723 31.00 -4.70 -4.74
C GLU A 723 30.94 -3.62 -5.82
N LYS A 724 29.79 -3.43 -6.47
CA LYS A 724 29.57 -2.33 -7.45
C LYS A 724 29.80 -0.95 -6.82
N TYR A 725 29.30 -0.72 -5.61
CA TYR A 725 29.48 0.54 -4.89
C TYR A 725 30.95 0.79 -4.55
N THR A 726 31.69 -0.24 -4.15
CA THR A 726 33.13 -0.15 -3.87
C THR A 726 33.89 0.22 -5.15
N LEU A 727 33.59 -0.41 -6.28
CA LEU A 727 34.17 -0.03 -7.58
C LEU A 727 33.84 1.42 -7.96
N ALA A 728 32.61 1.87 -7.73
CA ALA A 728 32.20 3.25 -8.02
C ALA A 728 32.94 4.26 -7.13
N LEU A 729 33.14 3.96 -5.85
CA LEU A 729 33.95 4.77 -4.94
C LEU A 729 35.41 4.84 -5.39
N ASP A 730 36.00 3.69 -5.77
CA ASP A 730 37.37 3.65 -6.29
C ASP A 730 37.51 4.52 -7.54
N GLN A 731 36.52 4.50 -8.44
CA GLN A 731 36.48 5.37 -9.62
C GLN A 731 36.32 6.84 -9.25
N MET A 732 35.37 7.21 -8.39
CA MET A 732 35.19 8.60 -7.94
C MET A 732 36.45 9.16 -7.29
N TYR A 733 37.11 8.37 -6.46
CA TYR A 733 38.38 8.73 -5.84
C TYR A 733 39.47 8.96 -6.91
N LEU A 734 39.55 8.10 -7.94
CA LEU A 734 40.47 8.30 -9.07
C LEU A 734 40.19 9.60 -9.85
N TYR A 735 38.91 9.98 -10.01
CA TYR A 735 38.48 11.20 -10.70
C TYR A 735 38.67 12.49 -9.88
N HIS A 736 38.59 12.41 -8.55
CA HIS A 736 38.67 13.57 -7.65
C HIS A 736 40.05 13.81 -7.04
N ARG A 737 41.11 13.23 -7.63
CA ARG A 737 42.49 13.54 -7.26
C ARG A 737 42.73 15.05 -7.30
N LYS A 738 43.08 15.63 -6.15
CA LYS A 738 43.58 17.01 -6.06
C LYS A 738 45.00 17.08 -6.64
N LEU A 739 45.45 18.28 -7.03
CA LEU A 739 46.82 18.49 -7.53
C LEU A 739 47.90 17.99 -6.54
N LEU A 740 47.60 18.04 -5.23
CA LEU A 740 48.41 17.49 -4.15
C LEU A 740 48.54 15.95 -4.20
N ASP A 741 47.54 15.23 -4.72
CA ASP A 741 47.54 13.76 -4.89
C ASP A 741 48.44 13.30 -6.07
N LEU A 742 48.98 14.25 -6.85
CA LEU A 742 50.02 13.97 -7.85
C LEU A 742 51.42 13.93 -7.25
N THR A 743 51.60 14.46 -6.03
CA THR A 743 52.87 14.37 -5.30
C THR A 743 53.01 13.00 -4.62
N HIS A 744 54.23 12.48 -4.52
CA HIS A 744 54.50 11.19 -3.86
C HIS A 744 54.00 11.16 -2.40
N LYS A 745 53.98 12.33 -1.74
CA LYS A 745 53.51 12.48 -0.35
C LYS A 745 51.97 12.49 -0.24
N GLY A 746 51.28 13.21 -1.12
CA GLY A 746 49.81 13.26 -1.15
C GLY A 746 49.15 11.93 -1.55
N ARG A 747 49.80 11.12 -2.40
CA ARG A 747 49.33 9.76 -2.73
C ARG A 747 49.22 8.85 -1.50
N ILE A 748 50.13 9.01 -0.54
CA ILE A 748 50.25 8.10 0.61
C ILE A 748 49.34 8.54 1.77
N GLU A 749 49.27 9.84 2.07
CA GLU A 749 48.69 10.33 3.34
C GLU A 749 47.15 10.51 3.30
N LYS A 750 46.57 11.39 2.47
CA LYS A 750 45.12 11.73 2.56
C LYS A 750 44.18 10.79 1.81
N SER A 751 44.73 10.21 0.76
CA SER A 751 44.02 9.41 -0.22
C SER A 751 43.73 8.01 0.33
N SER A 752 44.69 7.49 1.10
CA SER A 752 44.55 6.23 1.80
C SER A 752 43.74 6.40 3.08
N GLU A 753 43.82 7.51 3.82
CA GLU A 753 43.05 7.66 5.07
C GLU A 753 41.53 7.74 4.85
N ILE A 754 41.03 8.57 3.95
CA ILE A 754 39.56 8.70 3.76
C ILE A 754 38.97 7.45 3.11
N CYS A 755 39.64 6.89 2.09
CA CYS A 755 39.23 5.61 1.51
C CYS A 755 39.45 4.45 2.49
N ASN A 756 40.52 4.42 3.29
CA ASN A 756 40.69 3.38 4.31
C ASN A 756 39.77 3.59 5.51
N ASP A 757 39.26 4.78 5.79
CA ASP A 757 38.29 5.03 6.85
C ASP A 757 36.87 4.74 6.37
N MET A 758 36.53 5.07 5.12
CA MET A 758 35.25 4.67 4.50
C MET A 758 35.23 3.17 4.19
N CYS A 759 36.29 2.64 3.58
CA CYS A 759 36.51 1.21 3.45
C CYS A 759 36.75 0.57 4.81
N LYS A 760 37.26 1.22 5.86
CA LYS A 760 37.21 0.65 7.23
C LYS A 760 35.79 0.69 7.71
N ILE A 761 34.97 1.71 7.56
CA ILE A 761 33.59 1.66 8.09
C ILE A 761 32.83 0.53 7.39
N VAL A 762 32.94 0.46 6.06
CA VAL A 762 32.35 -0.59 5.24
C VAL A 762 32.99 -1.95 5.57
N ARG A 763 34.32 -2.09 5.58
CA ARG A 763 35.04 -3.34 5.91
C ARG A 763 35.09 -3.67 7.38
N THR A 764 34.84 -2.78 8.33
CA THR A 764 34.86 -3.02 9.80
C THR A 764 33.46 -3.37 10.25
N GLN A 765 32.42 -2.84 9.60
CA GLN A 765 31.06 -3.37 9.74
C GLN A 765 30.92 -4.68 8.94
N LEU A 766 31.38 -4.74 7.68
CA LEU A 766 31.44 -5.97 6.91
C LEU A 766 32.39 -7.00 7.52
N SER A 767 33.51 -6.62 8.15
CA SER A 767 34.41 -7.57 8.84
C SER A 767 33.90 -7.90 10.21
N ARG A 768 33.24 -7.02 10.95
CA ARG A 768 32.48 -7.44 12.14
C ARG A 768 31.42 -8.46 11.74
N TRP A 769 30.75 -8.28 10.61
CA TRP A 769 29.78 -9.24 10.11
C TRP A 769 30.47 -10.49 9.54
N ARG A 770 31.54 -10.36 8.75
CA ARG A 770 32.36 -11.48 8.25
C ARG A 770 33.04 -12.25 9.37
N PHE A 771 33.38 -11.63 10.50
CA PHE A 771 34.06 -12.22 11.66
C PHE A 771 33.08 -12.71 12.74
N VAL A 772 31.83 -12.25 12.68
CA VAL A 772 30.69 -12.87 13.38
C VAL A 772 30.23 -14.13 12.63
N PHE A 773 30.41 -14.18 11.31
CA PHE A 773 29.96 -15.28 10.44
C PHE A 773 31.08 -16.22 9.94
N GLN A 774 32.35 -15.84 10.01
CA GLN A 774 33.52 -16.74 9.98
C GLN A 774 33.84 -17.14 11.41
#